data_AF-F2IDY1-F1
#
_entry.id   AF-F2IDY1-F1
#
_cell.length_a   1.000
_cell.length_b   1.000
_cell.length_c   1.000
_cell.angle_alpha   90.00
_cell.angle_beta   90.00
_cell.angle_gamma   90.00
#
_symmetry.space_group_name_H-M   'P 1'
#
loop_
_entity.id
_entity.type
_entity.pdbx_description
1 polymer ?
#
loop_
_entity_poly.entity_id
_entity_poly.type
_entity_poly.pdbx_seq_one_letter_code
_entity_poly.pdbx_strand_id
1 'polypeptide(L)'
;MEFLHYKYYLLVLVIIHPILSLWWKSFERMGAKSWQAFIPVYNYYIVFKFGSGKPWWSLLMFVPGIHIIMWMVANLSYIRRFGFFSVGDTLQGIFFPYLILWKIANATDETLPVLAPTNWASPVEVAKRTNSDHVTLFLILPVIGHIAAYVLSFRSKRIGKKSAIKEWGDSIIFALVAASIIRTYVFEPFQIPTGSMEKTLLVGDFLFVNKLSYGPKVPVTPFSFPLAHNTIPFINVKSYLGIETANFYRLPGFGDIQRNDVMVFNYPSGDTAVYDPRVPDGLMGHDYHGILIEEAKLLFSEKYAGERNIISTRIYDSITQEFAKNGQVSSDPAGLKSYTDYLAVKGVIDSKGAEFIRDFEKWKAKARIVLSEQKIAHTGEGIIKHYGLIYRPVDKRENYIKRCVGLPGDELEIKKSVLYVNGKVAWKAPYQNIMYYVLGTKIPGRYLEDIGLSASPEIGDYTIDDSSYVTVAYLTREKLAQLKKRSPNTKFEVSLTPQYSDDSNYKPTNTELIENLGMFPKDFYINNTVSDFTKFRIPAKGAVVKLSGKNIAWYRRIITAYEGHKLQEKKDGIYIDGKKVTSYKFAMNYYWLMGDNRYKSADSRVWGFVPEDHVVGKASIVWFSKGAEIRWDRIFKAIR
;
A
#
# COMPACT_ATOMS: atom_id res chain seq x y z
N MET A 1 20.42 5.38 7.10
CA MET A 1 20.60 6.14 8.35
C MET A 1 19.82 5.54 9.52
N GLU A 2 18.58 5.05 9.35
CA GLU A 2 17.78 4.48 10.45
C GLU A 2 18.41 3.25 11.16
N PHE A 3 19.11 2.36 10.44
CA PHE A 3 19.83 1.23 11.06
C PHE A 3 21.05 1.68 11.88
N LEU A 4 21.68 2.80 11.49
CA LEU A 4 22.71 3.42 12.33
C LEU A 4 22.08 3.97 13.61
N HIS A 5 20.94 4.66 13.52
CA HIS A 5 20.22 5.18 14.69
C HIS A 5 19.81 4.08 15.66
N TYR A 6 19.26 2.95 15.16
CA TYR A 6 18.94 1.79 15.99
C TYR A 6 20.16 1.21 16.73
N LYS A 7 21.31 1.08 16.03
CA LYS A 7 22.57 0.65 16.65
C LYS A 7 22.98 1.60 17.78
N TYR A 8 22.84 2.92 17.58
CA TYR A 8 23.14 3.90 18.63
C TYR A 8 22.22 3.77 19.84
N TYR A 9 20.91 3.59 19.66
CA TYR A 9 19.98 3.39 20.80
C TYR A 9 20.27 2.11 21.59
N LEU A 10 20.54 1.00 20.90
CA LEU A 10 20.92 -0.25 21.57
C LEU A 10 22.27 -0.10 22.31
N LEU A 11 23.25 0.57 21.71
CA LEU A 11 24.53 0.88 22.36
C LEU A 11 24.33 1.78 23.60
N VAL A 12 23.49 2.81 23.51
CA VAL A 12 23.14 3.68 24.64
C VAL A 12 22.49 2.86 25.77
N LEU A 13 21.52 1.99 25.46
CA LEU A 13 20.85 1.18 26.47
C LEU A 13 21.76 0.10 27.07
N VAL A 14 22.60 -0.54 26.27
CA VAL A 14 23.39 -1.68 26.76
C VAL A 14 24.68 -1.25 27.46
N ILE A 15 25.20 -0.05 27.16
CA ILE A 15 26.45 0.49 27.70
C ILE A 15 26.20 1.66 28.66
N ILE A 16 25.48 2.70 28.24
CA ILE A 16 25.36 3.95 29.01
C ILE A 16 24.40 3.78 30.20
N HIS A 17 23.27 3.10 30.00
CA HIS A 17 22.29 2.93 31.07
C HIS A 17 22.84 2.22 32.32
N PRO A 18 23.52 1.06 32.24
CA PRO A 18 24.16 0.42 33.39
C PRO A 18 25.09 1.36 34.17
N ILE A 19 25.76 2.26 33.45
CA ILE A 19 26.66 3.25 34.04
C ILE A 19 25.87 4.31 34.80
N LEU A 20 24.85 4.90 34.18
CA LEU A 20 23.98 5.90 34.83
C LEU A 20 23.18 5.31 35.99
N SER A 21 22.86 4.03 35.92
CA SER A 21 22.13 3.27 36.93
C SER A 21 22.99 2.85 38.13
N LEU A 22 24.31 3.11 38.10
CA LEU A 22 25.26 2.77 39.15
C LEU A 22 25.21 1.28 39.56
N TRP A 23 24.96 0.40 38.60
CA TRP A 23 24.76 -1.03 38.86
C TRP A 23 25.96 -1.71 39.52
N TRP A 24 27.18 -1.26 39.22
CA TRP A 24 28.38 -1.81 39.87
C TRP A 24 28.37 -1.64 41.39
N LYS A 25 27.69 -0.61 41.94
CA LYS A 25 27.60 -0.41 43.40
C LYS A 25 26.56 -1.30 44.07
N SER A 26 25.55 -1.76 43.32
CA SER A 26 24.40 -2.49 43.88
C SER A 26 24.33 -3.96 43.48
N PHE A 27 25.15 -4.41 42.52
CA PHE A 27 25.21 -5.82 42.10
C PHE A 27 25.70 -6.76 43.20
N GLU A 28 26.68 -6.35 44.02
CA GLU A 28 27.21 -7.17 45.12
C GLU A 28 26.13 -7.50 46.15
N ARG A 29 25.21 -6.57 46.38
CA ARG A 29 24.06 -6.73 47.28
C ARG A 29 23.08 -7.81 46.80
N MET A 30 23.05 -8.08 45.49
CA MET A 30 22.23 -9.14 44.90
C MET A 30 23.00 -10.46 44.68
N GLY A 31 24.26 -10.55 45.10
CA GLY A 31 25.10 -11.73 44.89
C GLY A 31 25.76 -11.79 43.50
N ALA A 32 25.87 -10.67 42.80
CA ALA A 32 26.60 -10.53 41.53
C ALA A 32 27.92 -9.74 41.74
N LYS A 33 28.95 -10.00 40.93
CA LYS A 33 30.24 -9.27 41.06
C LYS A 33 30.15 -7.88 40.42
N SER A 34 30.73 -6.86 41.04
CA SER A 34 30.69 -5.46 40.56
C SER A 34 31.10 -5.28 39.10
N TRP A 35 32.14 -5.98 38.63
CA TRP A 35 32.61 -5.87 37.25
C TRP A 35 31.60 -6.36 36.20
N GLN A 36 30.64 -7.20 36.60
CA GLN A 36 29.62 -7.74 35.70
C GLN A 36 28.66 -6.67 35.18
N ALA A 37 28.58 -5.51 35.86
CA ALA A 37 27.77 -4.37 35.41
C ALA A 37 28.33 -3.71 34.12
N PHE A 38 29.64 -3.82 33.89
CA PHE A 38 30.33 -3.18 32.76
C PHE A 38 30.38 -4.02 31.50
N ILE A 39 29.99 -5.30 31.56
CA ILE A 39 29.97 -6.17 30.38
C ILE A 39 28.63 -5.99 29.67
N PRO A 40 28.64 -5.41 28.45
CA PRO A 40 27.42 -5.22 27.67
C PRO A 40 26.68 -6.55 27.51
N VAL A 41 25.35 -6.52 27.59
CA VAL A 41 24.44 -7.67 27.45
C VAL A 41 24.46 -8.58 28.68
N TYR A 42 25.63 -8.93 29.20
CA TYR A 42 25.77 -9.75 30.39
C TYR A 42 25.23 -9.05 31.64
N ASN A 43 25.40 -7.73 31.72
CA ASN A 43 24.78 -6.91 32.76
C ASN A 43 23.24 -7.08 32.81
N TYR A 44 22.54 -7.07 31.68
CA TYR A 44 21.10 -7.34 31.61
C TYR A 44 20.76 -8.79 31.93
N TYR A 45 21.60 -9.75 31.53
CA TYR A 45 21.44 -11.14 31.95
C TYR A 45 21.44 -11.27 33.48
N ILE A 46 22.34 -10.57 34.17
CA ILE A 46 22.41 -10.53 35.64
C ILE A 46 21.17 -9.87 36.24
N VAL A 47 20.75 -8.72 35.70
CA VAL A 47 19.53 -8.02 36.16
C VAL A 47 18.29 -8.90 36.04
N PHE A 48 18.10 -9.60 34.92
CA PHE A 48 16.97 -10.51 34.77
C PHE A 48 17.11 -11.80 35.58
N LYS A 49 18.33 -12.32 35.77
CA LYS A 49 18.59 -13.49 36.61
C LYS A 49 18.17 -13.23 38.06
N PHE A 50 18.55 -12.09 38.64
CA PHE A 50 18.31 -11.79 40.05
C PHE A 50 17.00 -11.03 40.31
N GLY A 51 16.51 -10.25 39.33
CA GLY A 51 15.25 -9.52 39.42
C GLY A 51 14.03 -10.40 39.15
N SER A 52 13.94 -10.97 37.93
CA SER A 52 12.75 -11.72 37.46
C SER A 52 12.92 -13.24 37.44
N GLY A 53 14.12 -13.76 37.72
CA GLY A 53 14.43 -15.19 37.64
C GLY A 53 14.51 -15.74 36.21
N LYS A 54 14.51 -14.87 35.18
CA LYS A 54 14.44 -15.27 33.76
C LYS A 54 15.62 -14.71 32.96
N PRO A 55 16.84 -15.24 33.15
CA PRO A 55 18.05 -14.72 32.50
C PRO A 55 17.96 -14.63 30.97
N TRP A 56 17.25 -15.55 30.32
CA TRP A 56 17.09 -15.59 28.86
C TRP A 56 16.34 -14.36 28.29
N TRP A 57 15.60 -13.62 29.11
CA TRP A 57 14.93 -12.37 28.70
C TRP A 57 15.90 -11.30 28.22
N SER A 58 17.18 -11.38 28.60
CA SER A 58 18.24 -10.55 28.04
C SER A 58 18.38 -10.68 26.52
N LEU A 59 18.05 -11.83 25.92
CA LEU A 59 18.11 -12.02 24.47
C LEU A 59 17.05 -11.20 23.72
N LEU A 60 15.92 -10.90 24.38
CA LEU A 60 14.86 -10.08 23.80
C LEU A 60 15.27 -8.61 23.63
N MET A 61 16.37 -8.19 24.28
CA MET A 61 16.99 -6.87 24.08
C MET A 61 17.56 -6.68 22.67
N PHE A 62 17.75 -7.76 21.89
CA PHE A 62 18.24 -7.66 20.51
C PHE A 62 17.13 -7.52 19.47
N VAL A 63 15.86 -7.58 19.87
CA VAL A 63 14.73 -7.44 18.95
C VAL A 63 14.33 -5.96 18.86
N PRO A 64 14.37 -5.33 17.66
CA PRO A 64 13.94 -3.95 17.47
C PRO A 64 12.50 -3.71 17.98
N GLY A 65 12.25 -2.56 18.60
CA GLY A 65 11.01 -2.24 19.32
C GLY A 65 10.87 -2.92 20.69
N ILE A 66 11.08 -4.24 20.76
CA ILE A 66 10.94 -5.03 22.00
C ILE A 66 11.99 -4.63 23.05
N HIS A 67 13.21 -4.30 22.63
CA HIS A 67 14.29 -3.89 23.50
C HIS A 67 13.97 -2.70 24.44
N ILE A 68 13.13 -1.74 24.04
CA ILE A 68 12.69 -0.62 24.90
C ILE A 68 11.77 -1.14 26.02
N ILE A 69 10.86 -2.03 25.67
CA ILE A 69 9.95 -2.68 26.62
C ILE A 69 10.77 -3.51 27.60
N MET A 70 11.71 -4.31 27.09
CA MET A 70 12.56 -5.14 27.92
C MET A 70 13.48 -4.32 28.82
N TRP A 71 13.95 -3.16 28.38
CA TRP A 71 14.67 -2.22 29.22
C TRP A 71 13.82 -1.73 30.40
N MET A 72 12.56 -1.35 30.16
CA MET A 72 11.63 -0.98 31.25
C MET A 72 11.38 -2.16 32.19
N VAL A 73 11.22 -3.37 31.67
CA VAL A 73 11.06 -4.60 32.46
C VAL A 73 12.31 -4.87 33.31
N ALA A 74 13.50 -4.63 32.77
CA ALA A 74 14.76 -4.79 33.50
C ALA A 74 14.80 -3.83 34.70
N ASN A 75 14.53 -2.54 34.48
CA ASN A 75 14.50 -1.53 35.53
C ASN A 75 13.49 -1.85 36.62
N LEU A 76 12.27 -2.23 36.21
CA LEU A 76 11.23 -2.56 37.17
C LEU A 76 11.60 -3.79 37.99
N SER A 77 12.02 -4.87 37.33
CA SER A 77 12.45 -6.11 37.99
C SER A 77 13.60 -5.84 38.96
N TYR A 78 14.47 -4.90 38.63
CA TYR A 78 15.56 -4.45 39.48
C TYR A 78 15.05 -3.71 40.73
N ILE A 79 14.26 -2.64 40.58
CA ILE A 79 13.80 -1.85 41.73
C ILE A 79 12.89 -2.65 42.67
N ARG A 80 12.15 -3.65 42.16
CA ARG A 80 11.30 -4.54 42.99
C ARG A 80 12.12 -5.40 43.93
N ARG A 81 13.36 -5.75 43.55
CA ARG A 81 14.31 -6.46 44.40
C ARG A 81 14.62 -5.71 45.69
N PHE A 82 14.46 -4.38 45.68
CA PHE A 82 14.76 -3.48 46.79
C PHE A 82 13.50 -2.91 47.45
N GLY A 83 12.33 -3.50 47.27
CA GLY A 83 11.14 -3.12 48.04
C GLY A 83 10.33 -1.95 47.47
N PHE A 84 10.64 -1.44 46.28
CA PHE A 84 9.92 -0.31 45.67
C PHE A 84 8.67 -0.78 44.92
N PHE A 85 7.49 -0.72 45.57
CA PHE A 85 6.24 -1.24 45.00
C PHE A 85 5.15 -0.20 44.67
N SER A 86 5.38 1.09 44.91
CA SER A 86 4.34 2.10 44.73
C SER A 86 4.11 2.52 43.27
N VAL A 87 3.02 3.26 43.01
CA VAL A 87 2.71 3.84 41.68
C VAL A 87 3.79 4.85 41.30
N GLY A 88 4.22 5.67 42.26
CA GLY A 88 5.32 6.61 42.07
C GLY A 88 6.61 5.90 41.71
N ASP A 89 6.93 4.81 42.41
CA ASP A 89 8.15 4.04 42.15
C ASP A 89 8.13 3.36 40.78
N THR A 90 6.96 2.87 40.39
CA THR A 90 6.72 2.28 39.07
C THR A 90 6.96 3.29 37.95
N LEU A 91 6.31 4.45 38.04
CA LEU A 91 6.43 5.49 37.01
C LEU A 91 7.87 6.01 36.94
N GLN A 92 8.54 6.14 38.09
CA GLN A 92 9.97 6.44 38.14
C GLN A 92 10.79 5.32 37.51
N GLY A 93 10.57 4.04 37.81
CA GLY A 93 11.30 2.92 37.20
C GLY A 93 11.14 2.82 35.67
N ILE A 94 10.00 3.25 35.13
CA ILE A 94 9.71 3.22 33.68
C ILE A 94 10.28 4.45 32.97
N PHE A 95 9.98 5.66 33.46
CA PHE A 95 10.27 6.91 32.74
C PHE A 95 11.51 7.63 33.27
N PHE A 96 11.81 7.52 34.56
CA PHE A 96 12.89 8.26 35.24
C PHE A 96 13.70 7.38 36.20
N PRO A 97 14.26 6.24 35.73
CA PRO A 97 14.76 5.19 36.62
C PRO A 97 15.96 5.62 37.48
N TYR A 98 16.72 6.60 37.00
CA TYR A 98 17.99 7.00 37.59
C TYR A 98 17.86 7.56 39.02
N LEU A 99 16.73 8.18 39.37
CA LEU A 99 16.52 8.68 40.75
C LEU A 99 16.40 7.54 41.76
N ILE A 100 15.62 6.51 41.44
CA ILE A 100 15.46 5.34 42.31
C ILE A 100 16.71 4.48 42.29
N LEU A 101 17.33 4.30 41.12
CA LEU A 101 18.57 3.51 41.01
C LEU A 101 19.72 4.18 41.76
N TRP A 102 19.79 5.52 41.80
CA TRP A 102 20.74 6.26 42.64
C TRP A 102 20.48 6.03 44.15
N LYS A 103 19.21 6.02 44.58
CA LYS A 103 18.86 5.67 45.97
C LYS A 103 19.29 4.25 46.31
N ILE A 104 19.05 3.29 45.43
CA ILE A 104 19.47 1.89 45.60
C ILE A 104 20.99 1.78 45.69
N ALA A 105 21.72 2.48 44.83
CA ALA A 105 23.17 2.41 44.76
C ALA A 105 23.89 2.98 45.99
N ASN A 106 23.25 3.87 46.76
CA ASN A 106 23.82 4.50 47.96
C ASN A 106 23.19 4.01 49.26
N ALA A 107 22.27 3.05 49.20
CA ALA A 107 21.66 2.45 50.38
C ALA A 107 22.44 1.23 50.89
N THR A 108 22.39 0.99 52.20
CA THR A 108 22.93 -0.22 52.85
C THR A 108 21.84 -1.27 53.03
N ASP A 109 22.21 -2.53 53.27
CA ASP A 109 21.24 -3.61 53.50
C ASP A 109 20.42 -3.43 54.78
N GLU A 110 20.92 -2.66 55.76
CA GLU A 110 20.16 -2.23 56.94
C GLU A 110 19.06 -1.24 56.59
N THR A 111 19.32 -0.33 55.65
CA THR A 111 18.35 0.70 55.22
C THR A 111 17.38 0.23 54.14
N LEU A 112 17.78 -0.75 53.31
CA LEU A 112 17.02 -1.25 52.16
C LEU A 112 17.34 -2.74 51.92
N PRO A 113 16.66 -3.69 52.56
CA PRO A 113 16.97 -5.11 52.42
C PRO A 113 16.67 -5.64 51.01
N VAL A 114 17.47 -6.62 50.58
CA VAL A 114 17.30 -7.30 49.29
C VAL A 114 16.27 -8.42 49.44
N LEU A 115 15.12 -8.25 48.79
CA LEU A 115 14.00 -9.19 48.84
C LEU A 115 14.22 -10.40 47.92
N ALA A 116 13.47 -11.48 48.10
CA ALA A 116 13.51 -12.64 47.21
C ALA A 116 13.13 -12.27 45.75
N PRO A 117 13.53 -13.07 44.73
CA PRO A 117 13.24 -12.76 43.34
C PRO A 117 11.73 -12.70 43.14
N THR A 118 11.25 -11.78 42.32
CA THR A 118 9.79 -11.67 42.11
C THR A 118 9.28 -12.93 41.42
N ASN A 119 8.56 -13.79 42.14
CA ASN A 119 7.96 -14.98 41.56
C ASN A 119 6.58 -14.63 40.99
N TRP A 120 6.57 -14.31 39.69
CA TRP A 120 5.36 -13.95 38.95
C TRP A 120 4.29 -15.07 38.90
N ALA A 121 4.63 -16.29 39.32
CA ALA A 121 3.71 -17.43 39.37
C ALA A 121 3.18 -17.74 40.79
N SER A 122 3.62 -17.01 41.82
CA SER A 122 3.20 -17.24 43.22
C SER A 122 1.91 -16.47 43.55
N PRO A 123 0.76 -17.15 43.79
CA PRO A 123 -0.52 -16.47 44.08
C PRO A 123 -0.49 -15.64 45.37
N VAL A 124 0.32 -16.06 46.34
CA VAL A 124 0.48 -15.38 47.64
C VAL A 124 1.26 -14.06 47.48
N GLU A 125 2.25 -14.04 46.59
CA GLU A 125 3.01 -12.82 46.26
C GLU A 125 2.24 -11.89 45.30
N VAL A 126 1.28 -12.42 44.53
CA VAL A 126 0.37 -11.64 43.68
C VAL A 126 -0.71 -10.95 44.51
N ALA A 127 -1.20 -11.59 45.58
CA ALA A 127 -2.23 -11.03 46.46
C ALA A 127 -1.76 -9.89 47.37
N LYS A 128 -0.44 -9.75 47.60
CA LYS A 128 0.15 -8.66 48.42
C LYS A 128 0.37 -7.35 47.64
N ARG A 129 -0.05 -7.26 46.38
CA ARG A 129 0.33 -6.17 45.45
C ARG A 129 -0.68 -5.01 45.46
N THR A 130 -0.15 -3.80 45.26
CA THR A 130 -0.92 -2.55 45.21
C THR A 130 -1.34 -2.22 43.77
N ASN A 131 -2.27 -1.27 43.60
CA ASN A 131 -2.80 -0.83 42.29
C ASN A 131 -1.71 -0.45 41.25
N SER A 132 -0.50 -0.10 41.71
CA SER A 132 0.72 0.18 40.93
C SER A 132 1.20 -0.96 40.03
N ASP A 133 1.11 -2.19 40.52
CA ASP A 133 1.72 -3.36 39.86
C ASP A 133 0.87 -3.79 38.68
N HIS A 134 -0.44 -3.58 38.79
CA HIS A 134 -1.38 -3.71 37.70
C HIS A 134 -1.16 -2.65 36.64
N VAL A 135 -0.88 -1.38 37.01
CA VAL A 135 -0.55 -0.30 36.07
C VAL A 135 0.76 -0.59 35.33
N THR A 136 1.74 -1.23 35.97
CA THR A 136 2.99 -1.61 35.30
C THR A 136 2.78 -2.75 34.30
N LEU A 137 2.06 -3.80 34.69
CA LEU A 137 1.64 -4.88 33.78
C LEU A 137 0.77 -4.35 32.62
N PHE A 138 -0.04 -3.33 32.89
CA PHE A 138 -0.95 -2.61 31.98
C PHE A 138 -0.23 -1.65 31.03
N LEU A 139 0.92 -1.07 31.42
CA LEU A 139 1.77 -0.26 30.54
C LEU A 139 2.70 -1.14 29.69
N ILE A 140 3.05 -2.33 30.18
CA ILE A 140 3.91 -3.27 29.46
C ILE A 140 3.12 -4.03 28.39
N LEU A 141 1.81 -4.26 28.57
CA LEU A 141 0.95 -4.93 27.59
C LEU A 141 -0.50 -4.43 27.61
N PRO A 142 -1.17 -4.38 26.46
CA PRO A 142 -1.81 -3.19 25.94
C PRO A 142 -3.13 -2.80 26.63
N VAL A 143 -3.29 -1.51 26.89
CA VAL A 143 -4.33 -0.88 27.73
C VAL A 143 -5.79 -1.17 27.33
N ILE A 144 -6.08 -1.55 26.09
CA ILE A 144 -7.48 -1.84 25.68
C ILE A 144 -7.89 -3.29 26.02
N GLY A 145 -6.95 -4.23 25.98
CA GLY A 145 -7.22 -5.65 26.25
C GLY A 145 -7.53 -5.91 27.73
N HIS A 146 -6.89 -5.18 28.64
CA HIS A 146 -7.11 -5.34 30.07
C HIS A 146 -8.40 -4.66 30.55
N ILE A 147 -8.86 -3.59 29.91
CA ILE A 147 -10.19 -3.01 30.20
C ILE A 147 -11.28 -4.00 29.78
N ALA A 148 -11.16 -4.63 28.61
CA ALA A 148 -12.08 -5.68 28.17
C ALA A 148 -11.99 -6.96 29.05
N ALA A 149 -10.79 -7.41 29.41
CA ALA A 149 -10.60 -8.55 30.30
C ALA A 149 -11.08 -8.29 31.73
N TYR A 150 -10.94 -7.06 32.24
CA TYR A 150 -11.43 -6.65 33.56
C TYR A 150 -12.97 -6.60 33.58
N VAL A 151 -13.60 -6.03 32.54
CA VAL A 151 -15.07 -6.04 32.37
C VAL A 151 -15.60 -7.47 32.24
N LEU A 152 -14.89 -8.37 31.55
CA LEU A 152 -15.24 -9.80 31.46
C LEU A 152 -14.95 -10.56 32.77
N SER A 153 -13.98 -10.13 33.58
CA SER A 153 -13.60 -10.78 34.84
C SER A 153 -14.62 -10.56 35.97
N PHE A 154 -15.50 -9.55 35.86
CA PHE A 154 -16.63 -9.38 36.77
C PHE A 154 -17.65 -10.53 36.70
N ARG A 155 -17.55 -11.44 35.72
CA ARG A 155 -18.41 -12.62 35.59
C ARG A 155 -17.83 -13.94 36.12
N SER A 156 -16.66 -13.98 36.76
CA SER A 156 -16.17 -15.24 37.32
C SER A 156 -15.34 -15.07 38.59
N LYS A 157 -16.04 -14.97 39.73
CA LYS A 157 -15.48 -15.35 41.04
C LYS A 157 -15.52 -16.86 41.17
N ARG A 158 -14.44 -17.55 40.83
CA ARG A 158 -14.08 -18.83 41.49
C ARG A 158 -12.59 -18.87 41.77
N ILE A 159 -12.28 -19.01 43.05
CA ILE A 159 -10.94 -19.14 43.61
C ILE A 159 -10.49 -20.59 43.35
N GLY A 160 -9.48 -20.77 42.50
CA GLY A 160 -8.85 -22.06 42.18
C GLY A 160 -7.70 -21.85 41.18
N LYS A 161 -6.68 -22.73 41.19
CA LYS A 161 -5.58 -22.71 40.21
C LYS A 161 -6.18 -22.69 38.80
N LYS A 162 -5.80 -21.70 37.97
CA LYS A 162 -6.19 -21.68 36.56
C LYS A 162 -5.68 -22.97 35.91
N SER A 163 -6.52 -23.64 35.12
CA SER A 163 -6.07 -24.79 34.32
C SER A 163 -4.96 -24.34 33.37
N ALA A 164 -3.97 -25.20 33.10
CA ALA A 164 -2.90 -24.90 32.14
C ALA A 164 -3.46 -24.44 30.78
N ILE A 165 -4.60 -24.99 30.34
CA ILE A 165 -5.30 -24.57 29.13
C ILE A 165 -5.75 -23.10 29.19
N LYS A 166 -6.18 -22.63 30.36
CA LYS A 166 -6.58 -21.24 30.58
C LYS A 166 -5.37 -20.30 30.61
N GLU A 167 -4.24 -20.74 31.16
CA GLU A 167 -2.99 -19.96 31.17
C GLU A 167 -2.38 -19.81 29.76
N TRP A 168 -2.39 -20.90 28.98
CA TRP A 168 -1.98 -20.86 27.57
C TRP A 168 -2.93 -20.01 26.73
N GLY A 169 -4.25 -20.13 26.95
CA GLY A 169 -5.26 -19.29 26.29
C GLY A 169 -5.09 -17.80 26.58
N ASP A 170 -4.91 -17.43 27.86
CA ASP A 170 -4.66 -16.04 28.28
C ASP A 170 -3.41 -15.46 27.57
N SER A 171 -2.33 -16.26 27.46
CA SER A 171 -1.08 -15.87 26.80
C SER A 171 -1.22 -15.69 25.29
N ILE A 172 -2.00 -16.56 24.62
CA ILE A 172 -2.27 -16.47 23.18
C ILE A 172 -3.13 -15.23 22.88
N ILE A 173 -4.21 -15.02 23.63
CA ILE A 173 -5.10 -13.85 23.47
C ILE A 173 -4.28 -12.57 23.59
N PHE A 174 -3.41 -12.52 24.60
CA PHE A 174 -2.53 -11.40 24.83
C PHE A 174 -1.52 -11.18 23.70
N ALA A 175 -0.87 -12.23 23.21
CA ALA A 175 0.03 -12.15 22.06
C ALA A 175 -0.71 -11.65 20.80
N LEU A 176 -1.95 -12.11 20.58
CA LEU A 176 -2.81 -11.65 19.47
C LEU A 176 -3.17 -10.17 19.60
N VAL A 177 -3.51 -9.71 20.81
CA VAL A 177 -3.82 -8.29 21.08
C VAL A 177 -2.58 -7.42 20.86
N ALA A 178 -1.43 -7.82 21.42
CA ALA A 178 -0.17 -7.11 21.24
C ALA A 178 0.25 -7.06 19.76
N ALA A 179 0.21 -8.20 19.07
CA ALA A 179 0.51 -8.28 17.64
C ALA A 179 -0.44 -7.42 16.80
N SER A 180 -1.73 -7.36 17.16
CA SER A 180 -2.73 -6.53 16.47
C SER A 180 -2.47 -5.04 16.65
N ILE A 181 -2.03 -4.62 17.84
CA ILE A 181 -1.70 -3.22 18.13
C ILE A 181 -0.41 -2.82 17.41
N ILE A 182 0.63 -3.66 17.48
CA ILE A 182 1.87 -3.45 16.73
C ILE A 182 1.58 -3.38 15.23
N ARG A 183 0.76 -4.29 14.71
CA ARG A 183 0.36 -4.31 13.31
C ARG A 183 -0.42 -3.06 12.91
N THR A 184 -1.34 -2.63 13.74
CA THR A 184 -2.19 -1.46 13.47
C THR A 184 -1.36 -0.17 13.46
N TYR A 185 -0.48 0.02 14.44
CA TYR A 185 0.15 1.34 14.69
C TYR A 185 1.64 1.44 14.34
N VAL A 186 2.38 0.33 14.26
CA VAL A 186 3.85 0.36 14.15
C VAL A 186 4.32 -0.06 12.77
N PHE A 187 4.13 -1.33 12.43
CA PHE A 187 4.52 -1.87 11.13
C PHE A 187 3.59 -2.98 10.67
N GLU A 188 3.48 -3.17 9.37
CA GLU A 188 2.67 -4.26 8.81
C GLU A 188 3.44 -4.98 7.69
N PRO A 189 3.45 -6.33 7.66
CA PRO A 189 4.03 -7.08 6.57
C PRO A 189 3.08 -7.11 5.36
N PHE A 190 3.63 -6.90 4.16
CA PHE A 190 2.92 -7.02 2.89
C PHE A 190 3.69 -7.90 1.91
N GLN A 191 2.98 -8.61 1.05
CA GLN A 191 3.54 -9.34 -0.08
C GLN A 191 3.30 -8.54 -1.38
N ILE A 192 4.25 -8.56 -2.32
CA ILE A 192 4.08 -7.98 -3.66
C ILE A 192 3.45 -9.01 -4.60
N PRO A 193 2.21 -8.78 -5.08
CA PRO A 193 1.55 -9.70 -6.00
C PRO A 193 1.82 -9.40 -7.48
N THR A 194 2.18 -8.15 -7.84
CA THR A 194 2.24 -7.70 -9.24
C THR A 194 3.52 -6.92 -9.58
N GLY A 195 3.90 -6.92 -10.87
CA GLY A 195 5.14 -6.34 -11.39
C GLY A 195 5.14 -4.83 -11.64
N SER A 196 4.21 -4.06 -11.08
CA SER A 196 4.13 -2.60 -11.32
C SER A 196 5.35 -1.83 -10.76
N MET A 197 5.96 -2.34 -9.70
CA MET A 197 7.21 -1.84 -9.12
C MET A 197 8.41 -2.73 -9.49
N GLU A 198 8.26 -3.61 -10.49
CA GLU A 198 9.26 -4.61 -10.86
C GLU A 198 10.64 -3.99 -11.12
N LYS A 199 11.68 -4.79 -10.85
CA LYS A 199 13.10 -4.41 -10.75
C LYS A 199 13.45 -3.58 -9.50
N THR A 200 12.55 -2.72 -8.99
CA THR A 200 12.69 -2.13 -7.64
C THR A 200 12.22 -3.12 -6.56
N LEU A 201 10.96 -3.55 -6.67
CA LEU A 201 10.31 -4.57 -5.84
C LEU A 201 9.83 -5.70 -6.73
N LEU A 202 10.25 -6.92 -6.44
CA LEU A 202 9.91 -8.09 -7.25
C LEU A 202 8.62 -8.73 -6.76
N VAL A 203 7.89 -9.37 -7.67
CA VAL A 203 6.78 -10.25 -7.30
C VAL A 203 7.30 -11.34 -6.36
N GLY A 204 6.59 -11.53 -5.25
CA GLY A 204 6.98 -12.42 -4.17
C GLY A 204 7.96 -11.84 -3.14
N ASP A 205 8.31 -10.55 -3.23
CA ASP A 205 8.93 -9.82 -2.12
C ASP A 205 7.91 -9.66 -0.97
N PHE A 206 8.37 -9.89 0.25
CA PHE A 206 7.67 -9.58 1.48
C PHE A 206 8.37 -8.42 2.17
N LEU A 207 7.64 -7.36 2.45
CA LEU A 207 8.16 -6.09 2.94
C LEU A 207 7.50 -5.71 4.27
N PHE A 208 8.28 -5.02 5.12
CA PHE A 208 7.71 -4.29 6.23
C PHE A 208 7.40 -2.86 5.80
N VAL A 209 6.19 -2.43 6.14
CA VAL A 209 5.76 -1.04 5.98
C VAL A 209 5.83 -0.36 7.34
N ASN A 210 6.65 0.69 7.44
CA ASN A 210 6.77 1.53 8.62
C ASN A 210 5.61 2.55 8.65
N LYS A 211 4.66 2.35 9.57
CA LYS A 211 3.51 3.26 9.76
C LYS A 211 3.88 4.47 10.62
N LEU A 212 4.88 4.34 11.50
CA LEU A 212 5.38 5.46 12.31
C LEU A 212 6.09 6.52 11.47
N SER A 213 6.60 6.17 10.28
CA SER A 213 7.27 7.12 9.39
C SER A 213 6.40 8.35 9.09
N TYR A 214 5.14 8.15 8.71
CA TYR A 214 4.19 9.22 8.40
C TYR A 214 3.18 9.46 9.52
N GLY A 215 3.22 8.64 10.58
CA GLY A 215 2.25 8.63 11.65
C GLY A 215 1.11 7.65 11.37
N PRO A 216 0.74 6.78 12.32
CA PRO A 216 -0.28 5.77 12.09
C PRO A 216 -1.68 6.40 12.01
N LYS A 217 -2.53 5.81 11.18
CA LYS A 217 -3.95 6.19 11.09
C LYS A 217 -4.72 5.59 12.26
N VAL A 218 -5.68 6.36 12.79
CA VAL A 218 -6.73 5.78 13.64
C VAL A 218 -7.63 4.91 12.74
N PRO A 219 -7.88 3.64 13.10
CA PRO A 219 -8.74 2.77 12.31
C PRO A 219 -10.14 3.36 12.15
N VAL A 220 -10.63 3.40 10.90
CA VAL A 220 -12.01 3.78 10.60
C VAL A 220 -12.97 2.68 11.06
N THR A 221 -12.51 1.43 11.02
CA THR A 221 -13.20 0.24 11.51
C THR A 221 -12.58 -0.27 12.83
N PRO A 222 -12.92 0.33 13.99
CA PRO A 222 -12.30 -0.03 15.27
C PRO A 222 -12.61 -1.47 15.71
N PHE A 223 -13.76 -2.00 15.28
CA PHE A 223 -14.17 -3.37 15.57
C PHE A 223 -13.90 -4.26 14.35
N SER A 224 -12.68 -4.79 14.29
CA SER A 224 -12.29 -5.78 13.28
C SER A 224 -11.55 -6.97 13.89
N PHE A 225 -11.66 -8.12 13.23
CA PHE A 225 -11.04 -9.36 13.63
C PHE A 225 -9.51 -9.20 13.56
N PRO A 226 -8.80 -9.50 14.65
CA PRO A 226 -7.35 -9.44 14.73
C PRO A 226 -6.66 -10.08 13.52
N LEU A 227 -5.67 -9.39 12.95
CA LEU A 227 -4.80 -9.90 11.89
C LEU A 227 -5.50 -10.23 10.55
N ALA A 228 -6.81 -10.01 10.42
CA ALA A 228 -7.53 -10.11 9.16
C ALA A 228 -7.68 -8.73 8.51
N HIS A 229 -7.39 -8.64 7.22
CA HIS A 229 -7.56 -7.39 6.47
C HIS A 229 -9.04 -7.17 6.17
N ASN A 230 -9.62 -7.97 5.26
CA ASN A 230 -10.96 -7.74 4.69
C ASN A 230 -11.99 -8.81 5.06
N THR A 231 -11.58 -10.06 4.99
CA THR A 231 -12.40 -11.25 5.24
C THR A 231 -11.70 -12.13 6.27
N ILE A 232 -12.47 -12.90 7.01
CA ILE A 232 -11.95 -13.93 7.89
C ILE A 232 -11.56 -15.11 6.99
N PRO A 233 -10.29 -15.59 7.08
CA PRO A 233 -9.84 -16.74 6.30
C PRO A 233 -10.76 -17.95 6.47
N PHE A 234 -10.88 -18.78 5.43
CA PHE A 234 -11.65 -20.04 5.39
C PHE A 234 -13.19 -19.93 5.42
N ILE A 235 -13.75 -18.91 6.07
CA ILE A 235 -15.21 -18.72 6.16
C ILE A 235 -15.75 -17.59 5.28
N ASN A 236 -14.88 -16.75 4.72
CA ASN A 236 -15.21 -15.71 3.75
C ASN A 236 -16.26 -14.68 4.23
N VAL A 237 -16.31 -14.46 5.54
CA VAL A 237 -17.17 -13.43 6.19
C VAL A 237 -16.35 -12.16 6.36
N LYS A 238 -16.98 -10.97 6.31
CA LYS A 238 -16.31 -9.69 6.57
C LYS A 238 -15.54 -9.74 7.90
N SER A 239 -14.30 -9.25 7.90
CA SER A 239 -13.47 -9.19 9.09
C SER A 239 -13.87 -8.07 10.05
N TYR A 240 -14.82 -7.20 9.70
CA TYR A 240 -15.16 -6.01 10.47
C TYR A 240 -16.66 -5.84 10.61
N LEU A 241 -17.07 -5.19 11.70
CA LEU A 241 -18.45 -4.72 11.85
C LEU A 241 -18.64 -3.49 10.96
N GLY A 242 -19.78 -3.36 10.28
CA GLY A 242 -20.12 -2.21 9.42
C GLY A 242 -20.35 -0.89 10.17
N ILE A 243 -19.79 -0.76 11.38
CA ILE A 243 -19.81 0.44 12.19
C ILE A 243 -18.51 1.20 11.89
N GLU A 244 -18.61 2.19 11.02
CA GLU A 244 -17.50 3.04 10.59
C GLU A 244 -17.46 4.30 11.47
N THR A 245 -16.27 4.75 11.87
CA THR A 245 -16.10 6.08 12.45
C THR A 245 -16.03 7.11 11.33
N ALA A 246 -16.76 8.23 11.45
CA ALA A 246 -16.95 9.14 10.32
C ALA A 246 -15.71 9.98 9.96
N ASN A 247 -14.74 10.14 10.87
CA ASN A 247 -13.68 11.14 10.73
C ASN A 247 -12.29 10.51 10.62
N PHE A 248 -11.60 10.81 9.54
CA PHE A 248 -10.18 10.51 9.39
C PHE A 248 -9.35 11.27 10.43
N TYR A 249 -8.47 10.54 11.12
CA TYR A 249 -7.47 11.12 12.01
C TYR A 249 -6.14 10.34 11.89
N ARG A 250 -5.04 11.08 11.80
CA ARG A 250 -3.68 10.53 11.76
C ARG A 250 -2.93 11.01 12.98
N LEU A 251 -2.31 10.06 13.69
CA LEU A 251 -1.44 10.36 14.84
C LEU A 251 -0.11 10.94 14.35
N PRO A 252 0.61 11.71 15.18
CA PRO A 252 1.93 12.22 14.82
C PRO A 252 2.89 11.10 14.40
N GLY A 253 3.64 11.35 13.33
CA GLY A 253 4.71 10.49 12.83
C GLY A 253 6.11 11.01 13.15
N PHE A 254 7.12 10.27 12.74
CA PHE A 254 8.52 10.71 12.83
C PHE A 254 8.95 11.64 11.69
N GLY A 255 8.13 11.81 10.65
CA GLY A 255 8.38 12.74 9.56
C GLY A 255 7.20 12.86 8.60
N ASP A 256 7.37 13.73 7.60
CA ASP A 256 6.39 13.93 6.54
C ASP A 256 6.66 13.00 5.35
N ILE A 257 5.66 12.85 4.49
CA ILE A 257 5.80 12.14 3.22
C ILE A 257 6.75 12.92 2.32
N GLN A 258 7.81 12.25 1.84
CA GLN A 258 8.79 12.87 0.97
C GLN A 258 8.61 12.43 -0.48
N ARG A 259 9.03 13.30 -1.39
CA ARG A 259 9.10 12.95 -2.81
C ARG A 259 10.05 11.78 -3.01
N ASN A 260 9.64 10.87 -3.87
CA ASN A 260 10.26 9.60 -4.23
C ASN A 260 10.16 8.49 -3.18
N ASP A 261 9.46 8.71 -2.06
CA ASP A 261 9.18 7.64 -1.12
C ASP A 261 8.38 6.50 -1.80
N VAL A 262 8.77 5.26 -1.52
CA VAL A 262 7.96 4.09 -1.87
C VAL A 262 6.89 3.93 -0.80
N MET A 263 5.65 4.25 -1.16
CA MET A 263 4.52 4.37 -0.25
C MET A 263 3.54 3.23 -0.45
N VAL A 264 3.06 2.69 0.67
CA VAL A 264 1.89 1.81 0.70
C VAL A 264 0.66 2.62 1.07
N PHE A 265 -0.43 2.41 0.34
CA PHE A 265 -1.67 3.13 0.46
C PHE A 265 -2.85 2.23 0.11
N ASN A 266 -4.01 2.55 0.66
CA ASN A 266 -5.28 1.93 0.29
C ASN A 266 -5.71 2.40 -1.10
N TYR A 267 -6.31 1.52 -1.91
CA TYR A 267 -6.64 1.83 -3.29
C TYR A 267 -7.70 2.95 -3.40
N PRO A 268 -7.39 4.10 -4.03
CA PRO A 268 -8.29 5.27 -4.06
C PRO A 268 -9.54 5.09 -4.92
N SER A 269 -9.58 4.04 -5.75
CA SER A 269 -10.75 3.72 -6.58
C SER A 269 -11.55 2.52 -6.09
N GLY A 270 -11.23 2.00 -4.89
CA GLY A 270 -11.85 0.80 -4.32
C GLY A 270 -13.02 1.08 -3.38
N ASP A 271 -13.69 2.23 -3.48
CA ASP A 271 -14.92 2.49 -2.72
C ASP A 271 -16.04 1.52 -3.15
N THR A 272 -16.12 1.22 -4.45
CA THR A 272 -16.90 0.11 -4.99
C THR A 272 -15.97 -0.84 -5.74
N ALA A 273 -16.12 -2.15 -5.56
CA ALA A 273 -15.32 -3.15 -6.26
C ALA A 273 -16.16 -4.33 -6.76
N VAL A 274 -15.67 -5.01 -7.80
CA VAL A 274 -16.21 -6.26 -8.34
C VAL A 274 -15.63 -7.43 -7.54
N TYR A 275 -16.49 -8.30 -7.01
CA TYR A 275 -16.08 -9.40 -6.13
C TYR A 275 -15.72 -10.68 -6.91
N ASP A 276 -14.49 -10.78 -7.43
CA ASP A 276 -13.97 -11.85 -8.29
C ASP A 276 -13.49 -13.12 -7.54
N PRO A 277 -14.19 -14.27 -7.64
CA PRO A 277 -13.88 -15.51 -6.93
C PRO A 277 -12.54 -16.19 -7.26
N ARG A 278 -11.83 -15.78 -8.32
CA ARG A 278 -10.59 -16.45 -8.77
C ARG A 278 -9.36 -16.11 -7.93
N VAL A 279 -9.46 -15.15 -7.03
CA VAL A 279 -8.37 -14.68 -6.17
C VAL A 279 -8.56 -15.24 -4.75
N PRO A 280 -7.51 -15.53 -3.95
CA PRO A 280 -7.65 -16.18 -2.64
C PRO A 280 -8.59 -15.51 -1.63
N ASP A 281 -8.94 -14.24 -1.83
CA ASP A 281 -9.94 -13.50 -1.05
C ASP A 281 -11.11 -12.97 -1.88
N GLY A 282 -11.21 -13.36 -3.15
CA GLY A 282 -12.26 -12.94 -4.07
C GLY A 282 -12.09 -11.52 -4.66
N LEU A 283 -10.90 -10.90 -4.56
CA LEU A 283 -10.78 -9.44 -4.66
C LEU A 283 -9.64 -8.99 -5.56
N MET A 284 -10.02 -8.21 -6.57
CA MET A 284 -9.07 -7.50 -7.41
C MET A 284 -9.16 -6.00 -7.11
N GLY A 285 -8.00 -5.36 -6.98
CA GLY A 285 -7.87 -3.89 -7.08
C GLY A 285 -8.01 -3.40 -8.53
N HIS A 286 -8.99 -3.93 -9.27
CA HIS A 286 -9.32 -3.37 -10.58
C HIS A 286 -9.89 -1.97 -10.43
N ASP A 287 -9.63 -1.12 -11.41
CA ASP A 287 -10.34 0.14 -11.55
C ASP A 287 -11.82 -0.14 -11.86
N TYR A 288 -12.66 -0.15 -10.82
CA TYR A 288 -14.10 -0.34 -10.94
C TYR A 288 -14.71 0.65 -11.95
N HIS A 289 -14.21 1.88 -12.02
CA HIS A 289 -14.70 2.84 -13.00
C HIS A 289 -14.27 2.47 -14.41
N GLY A 290 -13.05 1.97 -14.60
CA GLY A 290 -12.61 1.36 -15.85
C GLY A 290 -13.56 0.24 -16.30
N ILE A 291 -13.83 -0.73 -15.42
CA ILE A 291 -14.76 -1.84 -15.72
C ILE A 291 -16.16 -1.30 -16.04
N LEU A 292 -16.68 -0.37 -15.25
CA LEU A 292 -17.98 0.24 -15.46
C LEU A 292 -18.08 0.95 -16.82
N ILE A 293 -16.99 1.59 -17.24
CA ILE A 293 -16.90 2.30 -18.52
C ILE A 293 -16.85 1.32 -19.69
N GLU A 294 -16.06 0.24 -19.57
CA GLU A 294 -16.01 -0.81 -20.60
C GLU A 294 -17.36 -1.51 -20.74
N GLU A 295 -18.03 -1.83 -19.63
CA GLU A 295 -19.38 -2.40 -19.65
C GLU A 295 -20.40 -1.43 -20.27
N ALA A 296 -20.28 -0.12 -19.99
CA ALA A 296 -21.11 0.89 -20.62
C ALA A 296 -20.89 0.98 -22.14
N LYS A 297 -19.64 0.89 -22.61
CA LYS A 297 -19.29 0.84 -24.04
C LYS A 297 -19.86 -0.42 -24.71
N LEU A 298 -19.79 -1.56 -24.03
CA LEU A 298 -20.35 -2.81 -24.53
C LEU A 298 -21.86 -2.71 -24.71
N LEU A 299 -22.60 -2.28 -23.69
CA LEU A 299 -24.06 -2.10 -23.77
C LEU A 299 -24.47 -1.11 -24.87
N PHE A 300 -23.65 -0.08 -25.09
CA PHE A 300 -23.85 0.84 -26.20
C PHE A 300 -23.60 0.15 -27.56
N SER A 301 -22.53 -0.64 -27.69
CA SER A 301 -22.23 -1.39 -28.91
C SER A 301 -23.32 -2.44 -29.22
N GLU A 302 -23.85 -3.11 -28.20
CA GLU A 302 -24.93 -4.10 -28.32
C GLU A 302 -26.24 -3.49 -28.84
N LYS A 303 -26.55 -2.25 -28.45
CA LYS A 303 -27.69 -1.51 -29.03
C LYS A 303 -27.64 -1.45 -30.56
N TYR A 304 -26.43 -1.47 -31.14
CA TYR A 304 -26.19 -1.40 -32.59
C TYR A 304 -25.59 -2.71 -33.15
N ALA A 305 -25.84 -3.85 -32.51
CA ALA A 305 -25.27 -5.14 -32.93
C ALA A 305 -25.59 -5.48 -34.41
N GLY A 306 -26.77 -5.14 -34.90
CA GLY A 306 -27.15 -5.32 -36.31
C GLY A 306 -26.29 -4.50 -37.27
N GLU A 307 -26.12 -3.19 -37.01
CA GLU A 307 -25.26 -2.31 -37.81
C GLU A 307 -23.79 -2.78 -37.76
N ARG A 308 -23.32 -3.17 -36.57
CA ARG A 308 -21.98 -3.73 -36.37
C ARG A 308 -21.74 -4.97 -37.22
N ASN A 309 -22.68 -5.92 -37.23
CA ASN A 309 -22.55 -7.14 -38.03
C ASN A 309 -22.50 -6.84 -39.52
N ILE A 310 -23.31 -5.90 -40.00
CA ILE A 310 -23.30 -5.46 -41.41
C ILE A 310 -21.95 -4.84 -41.77
N ILE A 311 -21.41 -3.96 -40.93
CA ILE A 311 -20.11 -3.31 -41.16
C ILE A 311 -18.99 -4.36 -41.14
N SER A 312 -18.97 -5.27 -40.16
CA SER A 312 -17.97 -6.34 -40.05
C SER A 312 -17.95 -7.22 -41.29
N THR A 313 -19.11 -7.72 -41.72
CA THR A 313 -19.23 -8.55 -42.92
C THR A 313 -18.77 -7.79 -44.16
N ARG A 314 -19.15 -6.52 -44.32
CA ARG A 314 -18.70 -5.70 -45.46
C ARG A 314 -17.17 -5.54 -45.51
N ILE A 315 -16.54 -5.27 -44.36
CA ILE A 315 -15.08 -5.14 -44.27
C ILE A 315 -14.42 -6.49 -44.57
N TYR A 316 -14.95 -7.58 -44.01
CA TYR A 316 -14.44 -8.93 -44.24
C TYR A 316 -14.50 -9.31 -45.72
N ASP A 317 -15.65 -9.09 -46.37
CA ASP A 317 -15.84 -9.36 -47.79
C ASP A 317 -14.90 -8.50 -48.65
N SER A 318 -14.68 -7.23 -48.29
CA SER A 318 -13.74 -6.35 -49.00
C SER A 318 -12.30 -6.86 -48.92
N ILE A 319 -11.83 -7.25 -47.73
CA ILE A 319 -10.46 -7.74 -47.52
C ILE A 319 -10.27 -9.09 -48.23
N THR A 320 -11.24 -9.99 -48.12
CA THR A 320 -11.16 -11.30 -48.78
C THR A 320 -11.23 -11.20 -50.31
N GLN A 321 -12.02 -10.27 -50.86
CA GLN A 321 -12.01 -9.97 -52.29
C GLN A 321 -10.65 -9.42 -52.76
N GLU A 322 -10.00 -8.57 -51.95
CA GLU A 322 -8.67 -8.05 -52.26
C GLU A 322 -7.60 -9.15 -52.24
N PHE A 323 -7.63 -10.03 -51.25
CA PHE A 323 -6.76 -11.23 -51.24
C PHE A 323 -6.99 -12.10 -52.46
N ALA A 324 -8.25 -12.38 -52.81
CA ALA A 324 -8.59 -13.18 -53.99
C ALA A 324 -8.08 -12.56 -55.29
N LYS A 325 -8.17 -11.22 -55.45
CA LYS A 325 -7.59 -10.49 -56.59
C LYS A 325 -6.08 -10.65 -56.71
N ASN A 326 -5.39 -10.78 -55.57
CA ASN A 326 -3.95 -10.99 -55.51
C ASN A 326 -3.54 -12.48 -55.54
N GLY A 327 -4.49 -13.40 -55.78
CA GLY A 327 -4.24 -14.84 -55.77
C GLY A 327 -3.90 -15.41 -54.38
N GLN A 328 -4.24 -14.67 -53.31
CA GLN A 328 -3.96 -15.00 -51.92
C GLN A 328 -5.25 -15.40 -51.19
N VAL A 329 -5.11 -16.14 -50.09
CA VAL A 329 -6.18 -16.45 -49.15
C VAL A 329 -5.65 -16.17 -47.74
N SER A 330 -6.50 -15.67 -46.83
CA SER A 330 -6.08 -15.47 -45.44
C SER A 330 -5.67 -16.80 -44.82
N SER A 331 -4.45 -16.85 -44.28
CA SER A 331 -3.95 -18.00 -43.51
C SER A 331 -4.63 -18.15 -42.14
N ASP A 332 -5.34 -17.11 -41.68
CA ASP A 332 -6.13 -17.11 -40.46
C ASP A 332 -7.49 -16.39 -40.67
N PRO A 333 -8.52 -17.11 -41.16
CA PRO A 333 -9.85 -16.56 -41.35
C PRO A 333 -10.51 -16.10 -40.03
N ALA A 334 -10.21 -16.79 -38.92
CA ALA A 334 -10.79 -16.47 -37.62
C ALA A 334 -10.19 -15.18 -37.03
N GLY A 335 -8.87 -15.00 -37.13
CA GLY A 335 -8.19 -13.76 -36.77
C GLY A 335 -8.64 -12.59 -37.65
N LEU A 336 -8.80 -12.81 -38.96
CA LEU A 336 -9.34 -11.80 -39.86
C LEU A 336 -10.76 -11.38 -39.45
N LYS A 337 -11.64 -12.33 -39.16
CA LYS A 337 -13.00 -12.03 -38.66
C LYS A 337 -12.96 -11.24 -37.35
N SER A 338 -12.12 -11.64 -36.42
CA SER A 338 -11.93 -10.93 -35.14
C SER A 338 -11.48 -9.48 -35.37
N TYR A 339 -10.56 -9.26 -36.31
CA TYR A 339 -10.09 -7.94 -36.68
C TYR A 339 -11.20 -7.08 -37.32
N THR A 340 -12.01 -7.65 -38.21
CA THR A 340 -13.12 -6.92 -38.83
C THR A 340 -14.24 -6.60 -37.85
N ASP A 341 -14.50 -7.49 -36.89
CA ASP A 341 -15.43 -7.22 -35.78
C ASP A 341 -14.94 -6.04 -34.92
N TYR A 342 -13.64 -6.00 -34.60
CA TYR A 342 -13.03 -4.86 -33.91
C TYR A 342 -13.19 -3.54 -34.70
N LEU A 343 -12.88 -3.54 -35.99
CA LEU A 343 -13.06 -2.35 -36.84
C LEU A 343 -14.52 -1.93 -36.94
N ALA A 344 -15.46 -2.88 -36.95
CA ALA A 344 -16.89 -2.59 -36.98
C ALA A 344 -17.37 -1.91 -35.69
N VAL A 345 -16.86 -2.34 -34.53
CA VAL A 345 -17.12 -1.65 -33.26
C VAL A 345 -16.65 -0.19 -33.34
N LYS A 346 -15.44 0.04 -33.84
CA LYS A 346 -14.89 1.39 -34.05
C LYS A 346 -15.77 2.21 -34.99
N GLY A 347 -16.21 1.65 -36.12
CA GLY A 347 -17.10 2.33 -37.07
C GLY A 347 -18.47 2.70 -36.48
N VAL A 348 -19.06 1.84 -35.65
CA VAL A 348 -20.29 2.17 -34.91
C VAL A 348 -20.04 3.30 -33.90
N ILE A 349 -18.93 3.26 -33.16
CA ILE A 349 -18.59 4.31 -32.20
C ILE A 349 -18.33 5.63 -32.92
N ASP A 350 -17.60 5.64 -34.04
CA ASP A 350 -17.35 6.87 -34.79
C ASP A 350 -18.65 7.49 -35.33
N SER A 351 -19.59 6.66 -35.80
CA SER A 351 -20.86 7.13 -36.36
C SER A 351 -21.94 7.48 -35.32
N LYS A 352 -22.02 6.75 -34.20
CA LYS A 352 -23.09 6.89 -33.18
C LYS A 352 -22.58 7.41 -31.83
N GLY A 353 -21.28 7.46 -31.60
CA GLY A 353 -20.67 7.74 -30.29
C GLY A 353 -21.03 9.09 -29.69
N ALA A 354 -21.45 10.06 -30.49
CA ALA A 354 -22.03 11.31 -29.98
C ALA A 354 -23.25 11.07 -29.04
N GLU A 355 -24.04 10.02 -29.31
CA GLU A 355 -25.10 9.59 -28.38
C GLU A 355 -24.50 9.05 -27.08
N PHE A 356 -23.49 8.19 -27.16
CA PHE A 356 -22.81 7.65 -25.98
C PHE A 356 -22.26 8.75 -25.08
N ILE A 357 -21.57 9.74 -25.67
CA ILE A 357 -20.99 10.88 -24.96
C ILE A 357 -22.09 11.69 -24.25
N ARG A 358 -23.19 11.99 -24.94
CA ARG A 358 -24.30 12.78 -24.39
C ARG A 358 -25.03 12.05 -23.25
N ASP A 359 -25.25 10.75 -23.41
CA ASP A 359 -26.04 9.93 -22.48
C ASP A 359 -25.15 9.05 -21.56
N PHE A 360 -23.88 9.40 -21.41
CA PHE A 360 -22.87 8.58 -20.72
C PHE A 360 -23.25 8.17 -19.30
N GLU A 361 -23.81 9.08 -18.50
CA GLU A 361 -24.26 8.77 -17.13
C GLU A 361 -25.40 7.72 -17.13
N LYS A 362 -26.29 7.73 -18.13
CA LYS A 362 -27.33 6.72 -18.28
C LYS A 362 -26.74 5.36 -18.61
N TRP A 363 -25.73 5.32 -19.49
CA TRP A 363 -25.01 4.08 -19.82
C TRP A 363 -24.26 3.51 -18.62
N LYS A 364 -23.56 4.35 -17.85
CA LYS A 364 -22.95 3.93 -16.57
C LYS A 364 -23.98 3.42 -15.57
N ALA A 365 -25.15 4.04 -15.48
CA ALA A 365 -26.21 3.56 -14.59
C ALA A 365 -26.70 2.15 -15.00
N LYS A 366 -26.90 1.91 -16.30
CA LYS A 366 -27.22 0.56 -16.82
C LYS A 366 -26.12 -0.46 -16.57
N ALA A 367 -24.86 -0.09 -16.84
CA ALA A 367 -23.71 -0.94 -16.59
C ALA A 367 -23.60 -1.34 -15.11
N ARG A 368 -23.89 -0.42 -14.17
CA ARG A 368 -23.92 -0.73 -12.73
C ARG A 368 -24.97 -1.78 -12.39
N ILE A 369 -26.15 -1.71 -13.00
CA ILE A 369 -27.22 -2.70 -12.81
C ILE A 369 -26.76 -4.06 -13.32
N VAL A 370 -26.20 -4.12 -14.53
CA VAL A 370 -25.67 -5.36 -15.12
C VAL A 370 -24.61 -6.01 -14.24
N LEU A 371 -23.61 -5.24 -13.81
CA LEU A 371 -22.58 -5.73 -12.88
C LEU A 371 -23.22 -6.25 -11.57
N SER A 372 -24.28 -5.62 -11.06
CA SER A 372 -24.92 -6.06 -9.82
C SER A 372 -25.79 -7.32 -9.98
N GLU A 373 -26.52 -7.45 -11.08
CA GLU A 373 -27.54 -8.48 -11.28
C GLU A 373 -26.99 -9.71 -12.00
N GLN A 374 -26.31 -9.51 -13.14
CA GLN A 374 -25.81 -10.59 -13.98
C GLN A 374 -24.52 -11.19 -13.42
N LYS A 375 -23.83 -10.45 -12.55
CA LYS A 375 -22.58 -10.87 -11.90
C LYS A 375 -21.51 -11.32 -12.90
N ILE A 376 -21.49 -10.66 -14.05
CA ILE A 376 -20.45 -10.77 -15.07
C ILE A 376 -19.88 -9.38 -15.32
N ALA A 377 -18.57 -9.31 -15.58
CA ALA A 377 -17.89 -8.09 -15.97
C ALA A 377 -17.02 -8.38 -17.20
N HIS A 378 -17.12 -7.55 -18.23
CA HIS A 378 -16.26 -7.63 -19.39
C HIS A 378 -15.00 -6.80 -19.17
N THR A 379 -13.85 -7.43 -19.36
CA THR A 379 -12.53 -6.79 -19.23
C THR A 379 -11.68 -7.04 -20.46
N GLY A 380 -10.60 -6.28 -20.63
CA GLY A 380 -9.64 -6.53 -21.71
C GLY A 380 -8.98 -7.92 -21.66
N GLU A 381 -9.03 -8.60 -20.51
CA GLU A 381 -8.53 -9.97 -20.31
C GLU A 381 -9.62 -11.04 -20.47
N GLY A 382 -10.85 -10.64 -20.82
CA GLY A 382 -12.00 -11.51 -21.02
C GLY A 382 -13.13 -11.29 -20.02
N ILE A 383 -14.03 -12.28 -19.93
CA ILE A 383 -15.23 -12.23 -19.08
C ILE A 383 -14.89 -12.73 -17.67
N ILE A 384 -15.21 -11.92 -16.68
CA ILE A 384 -15.07 -12.24 -15.26
C ILE A 384 -16.44 -12.56 -14.70
N LYS A 385 -16.65 -13.80 -14.24
CA LYS A 385 -17.78 -14.15 -13.37
C LYS A 385 -17.45 -13.75 -11.95
N HIS A 386 -18.31 -12.98 -11.30
CA HIS A 386 -18.08 -12.45 -9.96
C HIS A 386 -19.27 -12.72 -9.03
N TYR A 387 -19.19 -12.29 -7.77
CA TYR A 387 -20.24 -12.48 -6.77
C TYR A 387 -21.07 -11.21 -6.50
N GLY A 388 -20.96 -10.22 -7.40
CA GLY A 388 -21.63 -8.91 -7.30
C GLY A 388 -20.67 -7.76 -6.97
N LEU A 389 -21.26 -6.63 -6.57
CA LEU A 389 -20.55 -5.42 -6.15
C LEU A 389 -20.43 -5.34 -4.63
N ILE A 390 -19.31 -4.84 -4.14
CA ILE A 390 -19.05 -4.65 -2.72
C ILE A 390 -18.58 -3.22 -2.43
N TYR A 391 -18.95 -2.72 -1.26
CA TYR A 391 -18.51 -1.42 -0.74
C TYR A 391 -17.63 -1.59 0.50
N ARG A 392 -16.59 -0.75 0.63
CA ARG A 392 -15.65 -0.82 1.75
C ARG A 392 -15.18 0.52 2.33
N PRO A 393 -14.99 0.56 3.66
CA PRO A 393 -14.29 1.65 4.30
C PRO A 393 -12.83 1.69 3.83
N VAL A 394 -12.25 2.89 3.88
CA VAL A 394 -10.91 3.18 3.33
C VAL A 394 -9.82 2.25 3.85
N ASP A 395 -9.84 1.89 5.14
CA ASP A 395 -8.85 1.03 5.79
C ASP A 395 -8.99 -0.46 5.44
N LYS A 396 -10.09 -0.85 4.78
CA LYS A 396 -10.37 -2.22 4.30
C LYS A 396 -10.28 -2.33 2.77
N ARG A 397 -9.80 -1.30 2.09
CA ARG A 397 -9.50 -1.37 0.65
C ARG A 397 -8.16 -2.07 0.42
N GLU A 398 -7.98 -2.55 -0.80
CA GLU A 398 -6.76 -3.19 -1.28
C GLU A 398 -5.55 -2.28 -1.06
N ASN A 399 -4.41 -2.87 -0.70
CA ASN A 399 -3.18 -2.11 -0.51
C ASN A 399 -2.37 -2.11 -1.81
N TYR A 400 -1.95 -0.92 -2.22
CA TYR A 400 -1.09 -0.68 -3.36
C TYR A 400 0.23 -0.11 -2.89
N ILE A 401 1.29 -0.42 -3.64
CA ILE A 401 2.61 0.15 -3.44
C ILE A 401 3.08 0.86 -4.71
N LYS A 402 3.49 2.11 -4.57
CA LYS A 402 3.93 2.99 -5.66
C LYS A 402 4.91 4.02 -5.14
N ARG A 403 5.61 4.69 -6.04
CA ARG A 403 6.51 5.80 -5.70
C ARG A 403 5.76 7.12 -5.68
N CYS A 404 5.91 7.91 -4.61
CA CYS A 404 5.34 9.25 -4.47
C CYS A 404 6.11 10.25 -5.30
N VAL A 405 5.60 10.59 -6.48
CA VAL A 405 6.29 11.53 -7.37
C VAL A 405 5.78 12.97 -7.25
N GLY A 406 4.57 13.15 -6.72
CA GLY A 406 3.94 14.46 -6.52
C GLY A 406 3.38 14.62 -5.11
N LEU A 407 3.68 15.76 -4.50
CA LEU A 407 3.28 16.20 -3.16
C LEU A 407 2.14 17.24 -3.25
N PRO A 408 1.43 17.50 -2.14
CA PRO A 408 0.38 18.51 -2.11
C PRO A 408 0.88 19.87 -2.57
N GLY A 409 0.15 20.49 -3.50
CA GLY A 409 0.45 21.82 -4.04
C GLY A 409 1.39 21.84 -5.25
N ASP A 410 2.04 20.71 -5.57
CA ASP A 410 2.88 20.59 -6.76
C ASP A 410 2.09 20.73 -8.07
N GLU A 411 2.80 21.14 -9.11
CA GLU A 411 2.36 21.04 -10.49
C GLU A 411 3.06 19.86 -11.17
N LEU A 412 2.30 19.01 -11.86
CA LEU A 412 2.82 17.87 -12.61
C LEU A 412 2.45 17.96 -14.09
N GLU A 413 3.34 17.44 -14.92
CA GLU A 413 3.17 17.30 -16.37
C GLU A 413 4.02 16.12 -16.85
N ILE A 414 3.54 15.37 -17.84
CA ILE A 414 4.37 14.36 -18.53
C ILE A 414 4.45 14.77 -19.99
N LYS A 415 5.66 14.84 -20.53
CA LYS A 415 5.92 15.14 -21.95
C LYS A 415 6.90 14.10 -22.50
N LYS A 416 6.52 13.41 -23.56
CA LYS A 416 7.33 12.40 -24.25
C LYS A 416 7.96 11.39 -23.28
N SER A 417 7.13 10.87 -22.38
CA SER A 417 7.46 9.93 -21.31
C SER A 417 8.45 10.45 -20.25
N VAL A 418 8.66 11.76 -20.20
CA VAL A 418 9.44 12.45 -19.16
C VAL A 418 8.50 13.16 -18.19
N LEU A 419 8.62 12.82 -16.91
CA LEU A 419 7.86 13.49 -15.85
C LEU A 419 8.53 14.82 -15.48
N TYR A 420 7.73 15.87 -15.39
CA TYR A 420 8.09 17.19 -14.90
C TYR A 420 7.29 17.48 -13.63
N VAL A 421 7.97 18.07 -12.64
CA VAL A 421 7.42 18.51 -11.37
C VAL A 421 7.82 19.97 -11.19
N ASN A 422 6.85 20.85 -11.01
CA ASN A 422 7.06 22.30 -10.86
C ASN A 422 7.96 22.86 -11.98
N GLY A 423 7.73 22.42 -13.21
CA GLY A 423 8.49 22.81 -14.41
C GLY A 423 9.88 22.18 -14.56
N LYS A 424 10.36 21.38 -13.59
CA LYS A 424 11.68 20.72 -13.64
C LYS A 424 11.55 19.23 -13.93
N VAL A 425 12.51 18.66 -14.65
CA VAL A 425 12.56 17.21 -14.89
C VAL A 425 12.64 16.49 -13.54
N ALA A 426 11.70 15.58 -13.31
CA ALA A 426 11.66 14.79 -12.09
C ALA A 426 12.84 13.79 -12.04
N TRP A 427 13.24 13.44 -10.82
CA TRP A 427 14.19 12.35 -10.61
C TRP A 427 13.64 11.05 -11.22
N LYS A 428 14.50 10.27 -11.86
CA LYS A 428 14.15 8.98 -12.46
C LYS A 428 14.77 7.88 -11.61
N ALA A 429 13.95 6.95 -11.12
CA ALA A 429 14.43 5.85 -10.32
C ALA A 429 15.46 4.99 -11.10
N PRO A 430 16.48 4.40 -10.45
CA PRO A 430 17.49 3.59 -11.12
C PRO A 430 16.88 2.45 -11.95
N TYR A 431 15.84 1.82 -11.41
CA TYR A 431 15.12 0.72 -12.02
C TYR A 431 13.83 1.15 -12.74
N GLN A 432 13.67 2.44 -13.03
CA GLN A 432 12.53 2.91 -13.81
C GLN A 432 12.58 2.32 -15.22
N ASN A 433 11.51 1.61 -15.61
CA ASN A 433 11.34 1.04 -16.94
C ASN A 433 10.43 1.92 -17.80
N ILE A 434 10.81 2.08 -19.08
CA ILE A 434 9.95 2.65 -20.12
C ILE A 434 9.96 1.73 -21.35
N MET A 435 8.94 1.86 -22.19
CA MET A 435 8.77 1.06 -23.40
C MET A 435 9.55 1.67 -24.58
N TYR A 436 10.25 0.82 -25.33
CA TYR A 436 10.97 1.18 -26.55
C TYR A 436 10.52 0.30 -27.71
N TYR A 437 10.35 0.91 -28.89
CA TYR A 437 10.35 0.21 -30.16
C TYR A 437 11.79 -0.11 -30.56
N VAL A 438 12.01 -1.36 -30.97
CA VAL A 438 13.30 -1.86 -31.44
C VAL A 438 13.26 -1.90 -32.97
N LEU A 439 14.02 -1.00 -33.60
CA LEU A 439 13.97 -0.74 -35.03
C LEU A 439 15.35 -0.93 -35.68
N GLY A 440 15.37 -1.08 -37.01
CA GLY A 440 16.60 -1.25 -37.78
C GLY A 440 17.15 -2.67 -37.63
N THR A 441 18.40 -2.81 -37.17
CA THR A 441 19.02 -4.12 -36.98
C THR A 441 18.27 -4.94 -35.94
N LYS A 442 17.72 -6.08 -36.38
CA LYS A 442 16.94 -6.97 -35.53
C LYS A 442 17.80 -7.61 -34.44
N ILE A 443 17.24 -7.73 -33.23
CA ILE A 443 17.88 -8.38 -32.09
C ILE A 443 17.16 -9.71 -31.80
N PRO A 444 17.84 -10.86 -31.79
CA PRO A 444 17.22 -12.13 -31.37
C PRO A 444 16.80 -12.08 -29.90
N GLY A 445 15.63 -12.65 -29.56
CA GLY A 445 15.11 -12.68 -28.18
C GLY A 445 16.10 -13.25 -27.15
N ARG A 446 16.84 -14.31 -27.51
CA ARG A 446 17.88 -14.92 -26.66
C ARG A 446 18.91 -13.92 -26.13
N TYR A 447 19.20 -12.85 -26.89
CA TYR A 447 20.12 -11.84 -26.41
C TYR A 447 19.55 -11.10 -25.17
N LEU A 448 18.25 -10.86 -25.13
CA LEU A 448 17.62 -10.21 -23.97
C LEU A 448 17.60 -11.16 -22.76
N GLU A 449 17.47 -12.47 -22.99
CA GLU A 449 17.58 -13.48 -21.94
C GLU A 449 18.97 -13.50 -21.29
N ASP A 450 20.04 -13.40 -22.09
CA ASP A 450 21.43 -13.33 -21.59
C ASP A 450 21.65 -12.18 -20.59
N ILE A 451 20.92 -11.08 -20.75
CA ILE A 451 21.02 -9.90 -19.87
C ILE A 451 19.94 -9.90 -18.77
N GLY A 452 19.24 -11.01 -18.58
CA GLY A 452 18.26 -11.21 -17.51
C GLY A 452 16.90 -10.58 -17.77
N LEU A 453 16.50 -10.43 -19.03
CA LEU A 453 15.15 -10.02 -19.44
C LEU A 453 14.35 -11.23 -19.93
N SER A 454 13.05 -11.28 -19.65
CA SER A 454 12.19 -12.42 -20.02
C SER A 454 11.15 -12.06 -21.07
N ALA A 455 10.84 -12.97 -22.00
CA ALA A 455 9.73 -12.85 -22.96
C ALA A 455 8.36 -13.31 -22.39
N SER A 456 8.24 -13.53 -21.07
CA SER A 456 7.03 -14.11 -20.47
C SER A 456 5.73 -13.44 -20.96
N PRO A 457 4.69 -14.19 -21.35
CA PRO A 457 3.42 -13.62 -21.81
C PRO A 457 2.72 -12.71 -20.77
N GLU A 458 2.92 -12.98 -19.47
CA GLU A 458 2.19 -12.29 -18.40
C GLU A 458 2.92 -11.02 -17.90
N ILE A 459 4.25 -11.03 -17.87
CA ILE A 459 5.06 -9.95 -17.27
C ILE A 459 6.28 -9.56 -18.14
N GLY A 460 6.49 -10.20 -19.29
CA GLY A 460 7.73 -10.17 -20.08
C GLY A 460 8.30 -8.78 -20.38
N ASP A 461 9.60 -8.63 -20.16
CA ASP A 461 10.37 -7.42 -20.43
C ASP A 461 10.46 -7.08 -21.93
N TYR A 462 10.01 -7.94 -22.85
CA TYR A 462 10.00 -7.67 -24.29
C TYR A 462 9.03 -8.57 -25.07
N THR A 463 8.73 -8.20 -26.31
CA THR A 463 7.97 -9.00 -27.28
C THR A 463 8.81 -9.33 -28.50
N ILE A 464 8.52 -10.47 -29.15
CA ILE A 464 9.20 -10.93 -30.37
C ILE A 464 8.22 -11.04 -31.54
N ASP A 465 8.72 -10.89 -32.77
CA ASP A 465 8.01 -11.26 -33.99
C ASP A 465 8.04 -12.78 -34.23
N ASP A 466 7.30 -13.25 -35.24
CA ASP A 466 7.27 -14.67 -35.63
C ASP A 466 8.65 -15.24 -36.00
N SER A 467 9.59 -14.36 -36.34
CA SER A 467 10.99 -14.68 -36.62
C SER A 467 11.88 -14.61 -35.37
N SER A 468 11.30 -14.56 -34.17
CA SER A 468 11.97 -14.50 -32.87
C SER A 468 12.86 -13.27 -32.64
N TYR A 469 12.59 -12.17 -33.35
CA TYR A 469 13.29 -10.90 -33.17
C TYR A 469 12.48 -9.92 -32.33
N VAL A 470 13.17 -9.20 -31.46
CA VAL A 470 12.55 -8.25 -30.54
C VAL A 470 11.93 -7.08 -31.29
N THR A 471 10.66 -6.80 -30.98
CA THR A 471 9.89 -5.68 -31.55
C THR A 471 9.68 -4.56 -30.54
N VAL A 472 9.40 -4.90 -29.29
CA VAL A 472 9.21 -3.97 -28.18
C VAL A 472 10.01 -4.44 -26.98
N ALA A 473 10.65 -3.52 -26.26
CA ALA A 473 11.35 -3.82 -25.02
C ALA A 473 11.05 -2.80 -23.91
N TYR A 474 10.84 -3.29 -22.69
CA TYR A 474 10.65 -2.51 -21.47
C TYR A 474 11.98 -2.45 -20.74
N LEU A 475 12.68 -1.32 -20.85
CA LEU A 475 14.08 -1.25 -20.47
C LEU A 475 14.35 -0.20 -19.40
N THR A 476 15.21 -0.56 -18.44
CA THR A 476 15.86 0.40 -17.56
C THR A 476 16.93 1.14 -18.35
N ARG A 477 17.40 2.28 -17.81
CA ARG A 477 18.52 3.03 -18.40
C ARG A 477 19.78 2.18 -18.54
N GLU A 478 20.06 1.35 -17.53
CA GLU A 478 21.21 0.46 -17.52
C GLU A 478 21.11 -0.61 -18.60
N LYS A 479 19.96 -1.28 -18.72
CA LYS A 479 19.73 -2.34 -19.72
C LYS A 479 19.73 -1.78 -21.14
N LEU A 480 19.16 -0.59 -21.35
CA LEU A 480 19.26 0.10 -22.63
C LEU A 480 20.72 0.39 -23.01
N ALA A 481 21.54 0.85 -22.06
CA ALA A 481 22.96 1.12 -22.32
C ALA A 481 23.74 -0.16 -22.66
N GLN A 482 23.45 -1.28 -21.97
CA GLN A 482 24.02 -2.59 -22.28
C GLN A 482 23.65 -3.05 -23.70
N LEU A 483 22.38 -2.93 -24.08
CA LEU A 483 21.89 -3.30 -25.41
C LEU A 483 22.49 -2.43 -26.51
N LYS A 484 22.56 -1.11 -26.31
CA LYS A 484 23.21 -0.19 -27.28
C LYS A 484 24.69 -0.49 -27.47
N LYS A 485 25.38 -0.99 -26.45
CA LYS A 485 26.80 -1.37 -26.54
C LYS A 485 27.00 -2.66 -27.36
N ARG A 486 26.15 -3.67 -27.19
CA ARG A 486 26.26 -4.95 -27.92
C ARG A 486 25.66 -4.88 -29.33
N SER A 487 24.64 -4.04 -29.53
CA SER A 487 23.94 -3.85 -30.80
C SER A 487 23.93 -2.37 -31.22
N PRO A 488 25.07 -1.81 -31.62
CA PRO A 488 25.20 -0.37 -31.91
C PRO A 488 24.36 0.10 -33.10
N ASN A 489 24.04 -0.79 -34.04
CA ASN A 489 23.23 -0.49 -35.23
C ASN A 489 21.72 -0.61 -34.98
N THR A 490 21.30 -1.11 -33.80
CA THR A 490 19.88 -1.19 -33.46
C THR A 490 19.40 0.15 -32.91
N LYS A 491 18.29 0.63 -33.47
CA LYS A 491 17.65 1.88 -33.03
C LYS A 491 16.62 1.56 -31.95
N PHE A 492 16.67 2.31 -30.85
CA PHE A 492 15.71 2.22 -29.75
C PHE A 492 14.96 3.54 -29.65
N GLU A 493 13.70 3.55 -30.06
CA GLU A 493 12.83 4.72 -29.97
C GLU A 493 11.86 4.57 -28.81
N VAL A 494 11.68 5.62 -28.00
CA VAL A 494 10.70 5.58 -26.92
C VAL A 494 9.30 5.46 -27.52
N SER A 495 8.48 4.56 -26.98
CA SER A 495 7.09 4.43 -27.40
C SER A 495 6.29 5.64 -26.94
N LEU A 496 5.92 6.52 -27.86
CA LEU A 496 5.10 7.70 -27.59
C LEU A 496 3.71 7.44 -28.13
N THR A 497 2.69 7.56 -27.26
CA THR A 497 1.29 7.50 -27.69
C THR A 497 0.92 8.88 -28.21
N PRO A 498 0.52 9.01 -29.49
CA PRO A 498 0.15 10.30 -30.07
C PRO A 498 -0.93 11.00 -29.25
N GLN A 499 -0.79 12.31 -29.07
CA GLN A 499 -1.87 13.15 -28.56
C GLN A 499 -2.44 13.96 -29.72
N TYR A 500 -3.73 13.82 -29.96
CA TYR A 500 -4.37 14.67 -30.96
C TYR A 500 -4.44 16.13 -30.48
N SER A 501 -4.33 16.37 -29.16
CA SER A 501 -4.26 17.73 -28.60
C SER A 501 -2.99 18.50 -28.99
N ASP A 502 -1.99 17.83 -29.56
CA ASP A 502 -0.80 18.49 -30.09
C ASP A 502 -1.08 19.28 -31.38
N ASP A 503 -2.18 18.97 -32.09
CA ASP A 503 -2.62 19.69 -33.28
C ASP A 503 -3.97 20.39 -33.03
N SER A 504 -3.93 21.72 -32.92
CA SER A 504 -5.14 22.53 -32.70
C SER A 504 -6.16 22.48 -33.84
N ASN A 505 -5.76 22.06 -35.04
CA ASN A 505 -6.65 21.94 -36.20
C ASN A 505 -7.28 20.55 -36.30
N TYR A 506 -6.75 19.57 -35.55
CA TYR A 506 -7.28 18.22 -35.57
C TYR A 506 -8.60 18.13 -34.80
N LYS A 507 -9.60 17.50 -35.43
CA LYS A 507 -10.89 17.23 -34.80
C LYS A 507 -10.94 15.76 -34.42
N PRO A 508 -10.93 15.42 -33.11
CA PRO A 508 -10.93 14.03 -32.69
C PRO A 508 -12.22 13.31 -33.09
N THR A 509 -12.09 12.04 -33.43
CA THR A 509 -13.25 11.18 -33.67
C THR A 509 -13.96 10.85 -32.36
N ASN A 510 -15.21 10.36 -32.45
CA ASN A 510 -15.92 9.92 -31.26
C ASN A 510 -15.18 8.77 -30.56
N THR A 511 -14.51 7.89 -31.31
CA THR A 511 -13.67 6.83 -30.72
C THR A 511 -12.55 7.43 -29.87
N GLU A 512 -11.80 8.40 -30.40
CA GLU A 512 -10.70 9.02 -29.66
C GLU A 512 -11.17 9.76 -28.40
N LEU A 513 -12.31 10.47 -28.49
CA LEU A 513 -12.94 11.10 -27.33
C LEU A 513 -13.31 10.07 -26.25
N ILE A 514 -13.85 8.91 -26.65
CA ILE A 514 -14.26 7.83 -25.76
C ILE A 514 -13.04 7.09 -25.17
N GLU A 515 -11.94 6.98 -25.91
CA GLU A 515 -10.69 6.37 -25.44
C GLU A 515 -10.02 7.18 -24.31
N ASN A 516 -10.21 8.50 -24.27
CA ASN A 516 -9.73 9.35 -23.17
C ASN A 516 -10.23 8.92 -21.79
N LEU A 517 -11.37 8.21 -21.72
CA LEU A 517 -11.90 7.67 -20.47
C LEU A 517 -10.99 6.62 -19.80
N GLY A 518 -10.00 6.09 -20.53
CA GLY A 518 -9.00 5.15 -20.01
C GLY A 518 -7.98 5.77 -19.05
N MET A 519 -7.75 7.09 -19.15
CA MET A 519 -6.80 7.83 -18.30
C MET A 519 -7.52 8.82 -17.39
N PHE A 520 -6.94 9.08 -16.22
CA PHE A 520 -7.42 10.14 -15.34
C PHE A 520 -7.33 11.50 -16.07
N PRO A 521 -8.35 12.38 -16.00
CA PRO A 521 -9.51 12.36 -15.09
C PRO A 521 -10.76 11.57 -15.56
N LYS A 522 -10.65 10.74 -16.60
CA LYS A 522 -11.74 10.00 -17.23
C LYS A 522 -12.80 10.95 -17.81
N ASP A 523 -12.34 11.89 -18.62
CA ASP A 523 -13.16 12.91 -19.28
C ASP A 523 -12.97 12.84 -20.79
N PHE A 524 -14.04 13.01 -21.56
CA PHE A 524 -14.01 12.85 -23.02
C PHE A 524 -13.09 13.85 -23.72
N TYR A 525 -12.82 15.01 -23.13
CA TYR A 525 -12.11 16.10 -23.80
C TYR A 525 -10.71 16.34 -23.27
N ILE A 526 -10.22 15.48 -22.37
CA ILE A 526 -8.86 15.55 -21.83
C ILE A 526 -8.06 14.37 -22.37
N ASN A 527 -7.20 14.66 -23.34
CA ASN A 527 -6.41 13.65 -24.06
C ASN A 527 -5.10 13.33 -23.32
N ASN A 528 -5.21 12.63 -22.19
CA ASN A 528 -4.05 12.12 -21.47
C ASN A 528 -3.68 10.72 -21.97
N THR A 529 -2.38 10.43 -22.02
CA THR A 529 -1.81 9.13 -22.40
C THR A 529 -0.76 8.67 -21.38
N VAL A 530 -0.16 7.50 -21.59
CA VAL A 530 0.92 6.99 -20.74
C VAL A 530 2.19 7.85 -20.88
N SER A 531 2.47 8.34 -22.10
CA SER A 531 3.66 9.12 -22.45
C SER A 531 3.47 10.61 -22.24
N ASP A 532 2.25 11.12 -22.36
CA ASP A 532 1.98 12.54 -22.35
C ASP A 532 0.76 12.80 -21.47
N PHE A 533 0.89 13.72 -20.52
CA PHE A 533 -0.12 13.97 -19.50
C PHE A 533 -0.19 15.47 -19.25
N THR A 534 -1.35 16.04 -19.51
CA THR A 534 -1.64 17.47 -19.44
C THR A 534 -1.23 18.02 -18.08
N LYS A 535 -0.68 19.24 -18.06
CA LYS A 535 -0.29 19.92 -16.83
C LYS A 535 -1.47 20.10 -15.88
N PHE A 536 -1.30 19.74 -14.61
CA PHE A 536 -2.30 19.92 -13.56
C PHE A 536 -1.64 20.19 -12.20
N ARG A 537 -2.43 20.73 -11.26
CA ARG A 537 -1.98 21.00 -9.90
C ARG A 537 -2.57 20.00 -8.91
N ILE A 538 -1.72 19.44 -8.07
CA ILE A 538 -2.09 18.54 -6.98
C ILE A 538 -2.71 19.37 -5.84
N PRO A 539 -3.94 19.04 -5.40
CA PRO A 539 -4.56 19.76 -4.31
C PRO A 539 -3.84 19.61 -2.96
N ALA A 540 -3.79 20.70 -2.21
CA ALA A 540 -3.29 20.74 -0.85
C ALA A 540 -4.40 21.10 0.13
N LYS A 541 -4.30 20.59 1.35
CA LYS A 541 -5.26 20.86 2.41
C LYS A 541 -5.40 22.36 2.64
N GLY A 542 -6.64 22.83 2.66
CA GLY A 542 -6.98 24.24 2.85
C GLY A 542 -6.77 25.12 1.61
N ALA A 543 -6.17 24.62 0.53
CA ALA A 543 -6.04 25.37 -0.71
C ALA A 543 -7.41 25.60 -1.35
N VAL A 544 -7.58 26.76 -1.98
CA VAL A 544 -8.81 27.14 -2.67
C VAL A 544 -8.55 27.16 -4.18
N VAL A 545 -9.39 26.48 -4.95
CA VAL A 545 -9.36 26.48 -6.41
C VAL A 545 -10.63 27.13 -6.97
N LYS A 546 -10.50 27.93 -8.03
CA LYS A 546 -11.66 28.41 -8.79
C LYS A 546 -12.20 27.25 -9.65
N LEU A 547 -13.48 26.96 -9.55
CA LEU A 547 -14.12 25.91 -10.34
C LEU A 547 -14.67 26.46 -11.66
N SER A 548 -14.51 25.68 -12.72
CA SER A 548 -14.99 25.96 -14.07
C SER A 548 -15.27 24.67 -14.81
N GLY A 549 -16.04 24.73 -15.91
CA GLY A 549 -16.27 23.56 -16.76
C GLY A 549 -14.99 22.94 -17.35
N LYS A 550 -13.88 23.70 -17.42
CA LYS A 550 -12.59 23.22 -17.96
C LYS A 550 -11.75 22.44 -16.96
N ASN A 551 -11.89 22.70 -15.66
CA ASN A 551 -11.04 22.08 -14.63
C ASN A 551 -11.80 21.16 -13.67
N ILE A 552 -13.13 21.20 -13.68
CA ILE A 552 -13.95 20.37 -12.80
C ILE A 552 -13.69 18.86 -12.98
N ALA A 553 -13.32 18.43 -14.20
CA ALA A 553 -12.94 17.04 -14.47
C ALA A 553 -11.86 16.53 -13.50
N TRP A 554 -10.85 17.34 -13.19
CA TRP A 554 -9.76 16.98 -12.28
C TRP A 554 -10.21 16.83 -10.82
N TYR A 555 -11.23 17.59 -10.41
CA TYR A 555 -11.63 17.70 -8.99
C TYR A 555 -12.94 16.98 -8.68
N ARG A 556 -13.67 16.51 -9.69
CA ARG A 556 -14.96 15.80 -9.55
C ARG A 556 -14.87 14.69 -8.51
N ARG A 557 -13.86 13.82 -8.63
CA ARG A 557 -13.65 12.69 -7.71
C ARG A 557 -13.26 13.11 -6.30
N ILE A 558 -12.49 14.18 -6.17
CA ILE A 558 -12.14 14.73 -4.85
C ILE A 558 -13.39 15.18 -4.11
N ILE A 559 -14.19 16.01 -4.77
CA ILE A 559 -15.41 16.58 -4.19
C ILE A 559 -16.40 15.47 -3.82
N THR A 560 -16.61 14.50 -4.71
CA THR A 560 -17.65 13.47 -4.51
C THR A 560 -17.18 12.27 -3.69
N ALA A 561 -16.13 11.58 -4.12
CA ALA A 561 -15.76 10.28 -3.58
C ALA A 561 -14.86 10.37 -2.35
N TYR A 562 -14.06 11.44 -2.22
CA TYR A 562 -13.08 11.58 -1.15
C TYR A 562 -13.56 12.50 -0.03
N GLU A 563 -14.20 13.62 -0.37
CA GLU A 563 -14.70 14.59 0.61
C GLU A 563 -16.22 14.50 0.82
N GLY A 564 -16.92 13.63 0.08
CA GLY A 564 -18.30 13.21 0.39
C GLY A 564 -19.41 14.17 -0.01
N HIS A 565 -19.13 15.14 -0.88
CA HIS A 565 -20.10 16.15 -1.30
C HIS A 565 -20.89 15.76 -2.56
N LYS A 566 -22.11 16.26 -2.71
CA LYS A 566 -22.92 16.07 -3.92
C LYS A 566 -22.57 17.14 -4.96
N LEU A 567 -21.97 16.73 -6.07
CA LEU A 567 -21.66 17.62 -7.20
C LEU A 567 -22.73 17.53 -8.30
N GLN A 568 -23.16 18.67 -8.81
CA GLN A 568 -24.01 18.77 -10.00
C GLN A 568 -23.45 19.83 -10.97
N GLU A 569 -23.25 19.44 -12.21
CA GLU A 569 -22.81 20.33 -13.29
C GLU A 569 -24.03 20.69 -14.15
N LYS A 570 -24.47 21.95 -14.10
CA LYS A 570 -25.60 22.47 -14.88
C LYS A 570 -25.10 23.47 -15.92
N LYS A 571 -25.92 23.76 -16.94
CA LYS A 571 -25.57 24.73 -18.00
C LYS A 571 -25.20 26.10 -17.45
N ASP A 572 -25.79 26.51 -16.33
CA ASP A 572 -25.59 27.82 -15.72
C ASP A 572 -24.50 27.85 -14.64
N GLY A 573 -23.93 26.70 -14.24
CA GLY A 573 -22.82 26.64 -13.29
C GLY A 573 -22.68 25.32 -12.52
N ILE A 574 -21.76 25.32 -11.56
CA ILE A 574 -21.44 24.16 -10.72
C ILE A 574 -22.12 24.31 -9.36
N TYR A 575 -22.73 23.23 -8.89
CA TYR A 575 -23.41 23.16 -7.60
C TYR A 575 -22.78 22.08 -6.72
N ILE A 576 -22.51 22.43 -5.47
CA ILE A 576 -22.04 21.50 -4.43
C ILE A 576 -23.04 21.54 -3.28
N ASP A 577 -23.58 20.39 -2.91
CA ASP A 577 -24.63 20.23 -1.90
C ASP A 577 -25.84 21.15 -2.14
N GLY A 578 -26.22 21.30 -3.41
CA GLY A 578 -27.34 22.13 -3.84
C GLY A 578 -27.06 23.63 -3.92
N LYS A 579 -25.87 24.10 -3.51
CA LYS A 579 -25.48 25.52 -3.58
C LYS A 579 -24.60 25.80 -4.79
N LYS A 580 -24.89 26.87 -5.53
CA LYS A 580 -24.06 27.32 -6.66
C LYS A 580 -22.73 27.85 -6.12
N VAL A 581 -21.62 27.34 -6.65
CA VAL A 581 -20.27 27.68 -6.20
C VAL A 581 -19.37 28.05 -7.37
N THR A 582 -18.40 28.92 -7.12
CA THR A 582 -17.36 29.33 -8.07
C THR A 582 -15.96 28.92 -7.60
N SER A 583 -15.85 28.37 -6.40
CA SER A 583 -14.59 27.89 -5.83
C SER A 583 -14.82 26.71 -4.89
N TYR A 584 -13.75 25.99 -4.61
CA TYR A 584 -13.74 24.85 -3.68
C TYR A 584 -12.50 24.88 -2.80
N LYS A 585 -12.67 24.57 -1.52
CA LYS A 585 -11.58 24.46 -0.55
C LYS A 585 -11.38 23.00 -0.18
N PHE A 586 -10.19 22.48 -0.43
CA PHE A 586 -9.87 21.08 -0.16
C PHE A 586 -9.72 20.80 1.34
N ALA A 587 -10.32 19.71 1.82
CA ALA A 587 -10.25 19.27 3.21
C ALA A 587 -9.00 18.42 3.50
N MET A 588 -8.40 17.82 2.48
CA MET A 588 -7.28 16.89 2.61
C MET A 588 -6.07 17.27 1.75
N ASN A 589 -4.91 16.70 2.12
CA ASN A 589 -3.75 16.64 1.25
C ASN A 589 -3.88 15.50 0.25
N TYR A 590 -3.41 15.72 -0.98
CA TYR A 590 -3.44 14.74 -2.05
C TYR A 590 -2.04 14.48 -2.60
N TYR A 591 -1.83 13.27 -3.09
CA TYR A 591 -0.54 12.79 -3.59
C TYR A 591 -0.71 12.18 -4.98
N TRP A 592 0.38 12.19 -5.75
CA TRP A 592 0.46 11.53 -7.04
C TRP A 592 1.48 10.40 -6.99
N LEU A 593 1.03 9.20 -7.32
CA LEU A 593 1.80 7.98 -7.16
C LEU A 593 1.98 7.28 -8.49
N MET A 594 3.22 6.88 -8.81
CA MET A 594 3.54 6.21 -10.07
C MET A 594 4.33 4.93 -9.82
N GLY A 595 4.12 3.93 -10.67
CA GLY A 595 4.97 2.73 -10.67
C GLY A 595 6.30 3.01 -11.33
N ASP A 596 7.35 2.32 -10.89
CA ASP A 596 8.66 2.39 -11.56
C ASP A 596 8.61 1.72 -12.95
N ASN A 597 7.72 0.72 -13.14
CA ASN A 597 7.43 0.13 -14.44
C ASN A 597 6.34 0.91 -15.19
N ARG A 598 6.72 2.01 -15.85
CA ARG A 598 5.79 3.06 -16.31
C ARG A 598 4.72 2.58 -17.29
N TYR A 599 4.99 1.62 -18.16
CA TYR A 599 4.01 1.15 -19.16
C TYR A 599 3.24 -0.10 -18.69
N LYS A 600 3.65 -0.71 -17.57
CA LYS A 600 3.00 -1.89 -16.97
C LYS A 600 2.50 -1.61 -15.55
N SER A 601 2.12 -0.36 -15.31
CA SER A 601 1.66 0.09 -14.01
C SER A 601 0.35 0.84 -14.16
N ALA A 602 -0.73 0.23 -13.68
CA ALA A 602 -1.89 0.99 -13.25
C ALA A 602 -1.45 1.80 -12.02
N ASP A 603 -1.48 3.13 -12.15
CA ASP A 603 -1.11 4.09 -11.11
C ASP A 603 -1.96 5.36 -11.17
N SER A 604 -1.55 6.46 -10.54
CA SER A 604 -2.35 7.70 -10.51
C SER A 604 -2.71 8.23 -11.91
N ARG A 605 -1.99 7.84 -12.98
CA ARG A 605 -2.41 8.16 -14.36
C ARG A 605 -3.76 7.54 -14.75
N VAL A 606 -4.17 6.45 -14.10
CA VAL A 606 -5.43 5.73 -14.35
C VAL A 606 -6.53 6.17 -13.38
N TRP A 607 -6.25 6.19 -12.08
CA TRP A 607 -7.27 6.46 -11.04
C TRP A 607 -7.21 7.87 -10.43
N GLY A 608 -6.12 8.61 -10.63
CA GLY A 608 -5.95 9.97 -10.12
C GLY A 608 -5.29 10.08 -8.75
N PHE A 609 -5.75 11.09 -8.01
CA PHE A 609 -5.17 11.49 -6.73
C PHE A 609 -5.33 10.44 -5.63
N VAL A 610 -4.33 10.37 -4.76
CA VAL A 610 -4.37 9.56 -3.53
C VAL A 610 -4.53 10.50 -2.35
N PRO A 611 -5.65 10.47 -1.60
CA PRO A 611 -5.81 11.36 -0.44
C PRO A 611 -5.01 10.89 0.77
N GLU A 612 -4.76 11.80 1.71
CA GLU A 612 -3.96 11.53 2.92
C GLU A 612 -4.54 10.44 3.84
N ASP A 613 -5.85 10.21 3.79
CA ASP A 613 -6.53 9.14 4.52
C ASP A 613 -6.30 7.74 3.94
N HIS A 614 -5.87 7.64 2.68
CA HIS A 614 -5.51 6.38 2.04
C HIS A 614 -4.08 5.95 2.36
N VAL A 615 -3.20 6.88 2.73
CA VAL A 615 -1.79 6.56 3.00
C VAL A 615 -1.67 5.60 4.20
N VAL A 616 -0.96 4.47 4.04
CA VAL A 616 -0.75 3.48 5.11
C VAL A 616 0.60 3.72 5.80
N GLY A 617 1.68 3.79 5.02
CA GLY A 617 3.03 3.97 5.56
C GLY A 617 4.11 3.89 4.49
N LYS A 618 5.37 3.97 4.93
CA LYS A 618 6.56 3.90 4.06
C LYS A 618 7.07 2.46 3.96
N ALA A 619 7.27 1.96 2.75
CA ALA A 619 7.94 0.66 2.57
C ALA A 619 9.42 0.81 2.94
N SER A 620 9.90 0.01 3.90
CA SER A 620 11.23 0.20 4.49
C SER A 620 12.23 -0.89 4.09
N ILE A 621 11.85 -2.15 4.20
CA ILE A 621 12.76 -3.29 4.04
C ILE A 621 12.03 -4.50 3.46
N VAL A 622 12.70 -5.21 2.55
CA VAL A 622 12.30 -6.56 2.12
C VAL A 622 12.82 -7.54 3.17
N TRP A 623 11.94 -8.16 3.95
CA TRP A 623 12.36 -9.11 5.01
C TRP A 623 12.40 -10.56 4.52
N PHE A 624 11.72 -10.86 3.42
CA PHE A 624 11.77 -12.16 2.76
C PHE A 624 11.47 -11.98 1.26
N SER A 625 11.99 -12.86 0.40
CA SER A 625 11.68 -12.82 -1.03
C SER A 625 11.73 -14.22 -1.61
N LYS A 626 10.70 -14.57 -2.39
CA LYS A 626 10.58 -15.88 -3.02
C LYS A 626 10.04 -15.75 -4.45
N GLY A 627 10.75 -16.34 -5.40
CA GLY A 627 10.26 -16.63 -6.76
C GLY A 627 10.00 -18.13 -6.90
N ALA A 628 10.57 -18.76 -7.93
CA ALA A 628 10.69 -20.21 -7.98
C ALA A 628 11.51 -20.73 -6.78
N GLU A 629 12.58 -20.01 -6.44
CA GLU A 629 13.44 -20.25 -5.27
C GLU A 629 13.50 -19.02 -4.34
N ILE A 630 14.08 -19.21 -3.16
CA ILE A 630 14.33 -18.11 -2.21
C ILE A 630 15.42 -17.20 -2.76
N ARG A 631 15.14 -15.88 -2.80
CA ARG A 631 16.09 -14.87 -3.30
C ARG A 631 16.89 -14.29 -2.14
N TRP A 632 17.97 -14.99 -1.77
CA TRP A 632 18.80 -14.64 -0.60
C TRP A 632 19.42 -13.24 -0.67
N ASP A 633 19.76 -12.76 -1.86
CA ASP A 633 20.33 -11.42 -2.10
C ASP A 633 19.37 -10.26 -1.77
N ARG A 634 18.07 -10.56 -1.60
CA ARG A 634 17.02 -9.58 -1.31
C ARG A 634 16.59 -9.56 0.15
N ILE A 635 16.96 -10.56 0.94
CA ILE A 635 16.57 -10.62 2.36
C ILE A 635 17.25 -9.48 3.12
N PHE A 636 16.46 -8.76 3.91
CA PHE A 636 16.84 -7.52 4.61
C PHE A 636 17.33 -6.37 3.72
N LYS A 637 16.99 -6.39 2.43
CA LYS A 637 17.33 -5.30 1.51
C LYS A 637 16.48 -4.06 1.82
N ALA A 638 17.13 -2.96 2.15
CA ALA A 638 16.47 -1.67 2.33
C ALA A 638 15.87 -1.17 1.01
N ILE A 639 14.66 -0.64 1.09
CA ILE A 639 13.94 -0.06 -0.05
C ILE A 639 14.35 1.42 -0.14
N ARG A 640 14.72 1.88 -1.34
CA ARG A 640 15.13 3.26 -1.63
C ARG A 640 14.26 3.91 -2.71
#